data_AF-A0AAI8VHV4-F1
#
_entry.id   AF-A0AAI8VHV4-F1
#
_cell.length_a   1.000
_cell.length_b   1.000
_cell.length_c   1.000
_cell.angle_alpha   90.00
_cell.angle_beta   90.00
_cell.angle_gamma   90.00
#
_symmetry.space_group_name_H-M   'P 1'
#
loop_
_entity.id
_entity.type
_entity.pdbx_description
1 polymer ?
#
loop_
_entity_poly.entity_id
_entity_poly.type
_entity_poly.pdbx_seq_one_letter_code
_entity_poly.pdbx_strand_id
1 'polypeptide(L)'
;MAKTENTNTTLLRPAADGARYELTSPTALPKAGGFLWNQQMMIQVTCRGYATAQHMQPEPAKYAHAPNLEARTFMQPEQNYYAHHPGRFVYVKDEETNELFSAPYEPVRAAPDRFVFSVGQSDIKWTVERLGIRVEMTLGVPTHDVVELWSVRVTNLSGRPRRISVYPYFPFGYMSWMNLSAEWRPDLGAVVASSITPYQKAEDYFKNNLFKDKSYFLCETPPTSWEAMQQTFEDEGGLHAPSAVLEPELKGGDARYETPAAAVQYRVKLEADEKQEYRFLFGPALDDAEIKDMRARYLSKEGFARCAEDYSAYILKGRGCLQIETPDKDLDNFVNNWLPRQCYYHGDVNRLTTDPQTRNYLQDNMGMTYIKPEVARKAFLIAAGQQEENGAMPDGILLAEGAELKYINQVPHTDHCVWLPVTLEAYLAETADYALLDEVVKGMHGDTYTVFERFSRAMDWLLSARDERGLSYIAQGDWCDPMNMVGYKGKGVSGWLTLATAYAVNIWANVCEQQGKTELATRYRAGAREVNDAANAHLWDGDWFARGITDDNVIFGVKKDAEGRIWLNPQTWSILGGGASAGQIARMLPAVDEQLSTPYGVVMFAPAYSAMREDVGRVTQKFPGSAENGSVYNHAAVFYVHSLYSVGERDRAYKALRQMIPGPTEEDYVQRGQLPVYIPNYYRGAWHEYPRTAGRSSQLFNTGTVSWAYRCFIEGLCGLRGDPDGLVIQPQLPSDWDGIKVTRLFRGATFIVDVRKVDVDKVVVKYEGQELPEARFRKIEPGKTYELTHFNILVRNHEAALAKLIIDGRRSHLVATLAELDFSGLDILAAVNRFSEAFFPTMESDMKLDVSESGRASDRAAAMEGLRQFGVWYMGQQERHGDLWPATETDRRPISHYRTFAQEVAEELLSIMHDVPVSGHKYVRACSWDVACILRMWGVSWPDGGVTALVERAIQSKLDRDLNTAEDVLETEGGDSGKAALWVGLEYWCDRWQEAECGALEQLFGAVDVPMVEGSLRVSEDLQSGTEMAQAAEDASASSTSKDSCTVHELEDVLPDLPLLPSHGMLHYVLPFGSQHLVSLGRLLRGESTSALERALVFRSARVGLRSGRTENQGWLHQVVRRPAKISKHALADEVFLSRLLGSAM
;
A
#
# COMPACT_ATOMS: atom_id res chain seq x y z
N MET A 1 -48.38 5.38 24.23
CA MET A 1 -48.09 6.32 23.14
C MET A 1 -46.60 6.26 22.87
N ALA A 2 -46.17 5.98 21.65
CA ALA A 2 -44.75 6.02 21.29
C ALA A 2 -44.43 7.38 20.66
N LYS A 3 -43.42 8.07 21.19
CA LYS A 3 -42.50 8.86 20.38
C LYS A 3 -41.24 8.03 20.28
N THR A 4 -41.09 7.27 19.19
CA THR A 4 -39.78 6.74 18.81
C THR A 4 -38.90 7.94 18.49
N GLU A 5 -37.90 8.19 19.32
CA GLU A 5 -36.78 9.04 18.92
C GLU A 5 -36.14 8.38 17.71
N ASN A 6 -36.06 9.13 16.60
CA ASN A 6 -35.52 8.64 15.35
C ASN A 6 -33.99 8.69 15.46
N THR A 7 -33.42 7.73 16.19
CA THR A 7 -31.97 7.59 16.34
C THR A 7 -31.39 7.30 14.96
N ASN A 8 -30.69 8.29 14.39
CA ASN A 8 -29.87 8.09 13.20
C ASN A 8 -28.83 6.99 13.51
N THR A 9 -29.14 5.77 13.12
CA THR A 9 -28.30 4.59 13.32
C THR A 9 -27.21 4.61 12.28
N THR A 10 -26.09 5.27 12.60
CA THR A 10 -24.93 5.34 11.72
C THR A 10 -24.55 3.95 11.24
N LEU A 11 -24.33 3.82 9.92
CA LEU A 11 -24.01 2.54 9.29
C LEU A 11 -22.76 1.89 9.90
N LEU A 12 -21.78 2.75 10.23
CA LEU A 12 -20.50 2.42 10.82
C LEU A 12 -20.18 3.36 11.98
N ARG A 13 -19.53 2.85 13.02
CA ARG A 13 -18.99 3.67 14.13
C ARG A 13 -17.92 2.92 14.94
N PRO A 14 -16.95 3.59 15.57
CA PRO A 14 -16.23 3.01 16.69
C PRO A 14 -17.16 2.81 17.90
N ALA A 15 -16.80 1.89 18.79
CA ALA A 15 -17.35 1.86 20.15
C ALA A 15 -16.84 3.07 20.96
N ALA A 16 -17.46 3.35 22.11
CA ALA A 16 -17.16 4.53 22.93
C ALA A 16 -15.73 4.57 23.49
N ASP A 17 -15.02 3.45 23.47
CA ASP A 17 -13.62 3.27 23.88
C ASP A 17 -12.65 3.16 22.68
N GLY A 18 -13.13 3.15 21.43
CA GLY A 18 -12.34 2.91 20.21
C GLY A 18 -11.81 1.46 20.05
N ALA A 19 -11.89 0.62 21.08
CA ALA A 19 -11.35 -0.75 21.08
C ALA A 19 -12.15 -1.74 20.20
N ARG A 20 -13.29 -1.28 19.68
CA ARG A 20 -14.15 -2.00 18.72
C ARG A 20 -14.67 -1.10 17.62
N TYR A 21 -15.04 -1.68 16.49
CA TYR A 21 -15.74 -1.01 15.40
C TYR A 21 -16.99 -1.79 15.00
N GLU A 22 -18.11 -1.09 14.87
CA GLU A 22 -19.45 -1.65 14.69
C GLU A 22 -20.03 -1.34 13.31
N LEU A 23 -20.66 -2.35 12.69
CA LEU A 23 -21.46 -2.28 11.47
C LEU A 23 -22.91 -2.68 11.80
N THR A 24 -23.86 -1.78 11.53
CA THR A 24 -25.28 -1.95 11.89
C THR A 24 -26.14 -2.60 10.80
N SER A 25 -25.55 -2.97 9.65
CA SER A 25 -26.27 -3.60 8.51
C SER A 25 -25.54 -4.83 7.94
N PRO A 26 -26.23 -5.98 7.74
CA PRO A 26 -25.67 -7.17 7.09
C PRO A 26 -25.72 -7.10 5.54
N THR A 27 -26.27 -6.01 4.98
CA THR A 27 -26.57 -5.89 3.54
C THR A 27 -25.88 -4.71 2.86
N ALA A 28 -25.57 -3.62 3.58
CA ALA A 28 -24.93 -2.44 2.99
C ALA A 28 -23.44 -2.65 2.67
N LEU A 29 -22.69 -3.30 3.58
CA LEU A 29 -21.31 -3.73 3.35
C LEU A 29 -21.22 -5.28 3.43
N PRO A 30 -21.78 -6.02 2.46
CA PRO A 30 -21.99 -7.47 2.59
C PRO A 30 -20.69 -8.30 2.52
N LYS A 31 -19.54 -7.69 2.20
CA LYS A 31 -18.20 -8.29 2.27
C LYS A 31 -17.35 -7.79 3.45
N ALA A 32 -17.83 -6.82 4.23
CA ALA A 32 -17.07 -6.33 5.37
C ALA A 32 -16.82 -7.45 6.39
N GLY A 33 -15.62 -7.45 6.97
CA GLY A 33 -15.14 -8.47 7.88
C GLY A 33 -14.04 -7.98 8.79
N GLY A 34 -13.67 -8.83 9.75
CA GLY A 34 -12.52 -8.66 10.63
C GLY A 34 -11.66 -9.93 10.63
N PHE A 35 -10.45 -9.84 11.19
CA PHE A 35 -9.54 -10.97 11.29
C PHE A 35 -8.98 -11.12 12.72
N LEU A 36 -8.82 -12.37 13.15
CA LEU A 36 -8.04 -12.76 14.32
C LEU A 36 -6.87 -13.66 13.87
N TRP A 37 -5.79 -13.68 14.64
CA TRP A 37 -4.66 -14.58 14.44
C TRP A 37 -4.04 -14.98 15.78
N ASN A 38 -3.27 -16.05 15.79
CA ASN A 38 -2.38 -16.38 16.89
C ASN A 38 -1.06 -16.96 16.34
N GLN A 39 -0.21 -17.54 17.18
CA GLN A 39 1.09 -18.08 16.77
C GLN A 39 1.04 -19.20 15.71
N GLN A 40 -0.12 -19.84 15.49
CA GLN A 40 -0.26 -21.00 14.60
C GLN A 40 -1.44 -20.92 13.61
N MET A 41 -2.38 -19.98 13.76
CA MET A 41 -3.54 -19.85 12.87
C MET A 41 -3.98 -18.40 12.61
N MET A 42 -4.71 -18.20 11.52
CA MET A 42 -5.46 -16.98 11.23
C MET A 42 -6.86 -17.31 10.75
N ILE A 43 -7.82 -16.43 11.05
CA ILE A 43 -9.20 -16.53 10.60
C ILE A 43 -9.74 -15.15 10.23
N GLN A 44 -10.27 -15.03 9.01
CA GLN A 44 -11.03 -13.87 8.56
C GLN A 44 -12.51 -14.21 8.52
N VAL A 45 -13.34 -13.41 9.17
CA VAL A 45 -14.80 -13.60 9.26
C VAL A 45 -15.55 -12.38 8.72
N THR A 46 -16.60 -12.63 7.95
CA THR A 46 -17.51 -11.61 7.42
C THR A 46 -18.59 -11.25 8.44
N CYS A 47 -19.16 -10.05 8.30
CA CYS A 47 -20.36 -9.63 9.02
C CYS A 47 -21.53 -10.63 8.92
N ARG A 48 -21.61 -11.36 7.80
CA ARG A 48 -22.68 -12.30 7.46
C ARG A 48 -22.51 -13.72 8.01
N GLY A 49 -21.32 -14.08 8.49
CA GLY A 49 -21.02 -15.39 9.09
C GLY A 49 -20.15 -16.34 8.25
N TYR A 50 -19.82 -15.99 7.00
CA TYR A 50 -18.79 -16.70 6.25
C TYR A 50 -17.41 -16.47 6.88
N ALA A 51 -16.59 -17.52 6.91
CA ALA A 51 -15.29 -17.56 7.55
C ALA A 51 -14.26 -18.25 6.63
N THR A 52 -13.02 -17.78 6.65
CA THR A 52 -11.88 -18.47 6.04
C THR A 52 -10.76 -18.57 7.06
N ALA A 53 -10.36 -19.79 7.40
CA ALA A 53 -9.33 -20.08 8.39
C ALA A 53 -8.17 -20.86 7.77
N GLN A 54 -6.97 -20.66 8.28
CA GLN A 54 -5.75 -21.42 7.97
C GLN A 54 -4.96 -21.65 9.25
N HIS A 55 -4.34 -22.82 9.37
CA HIS A 55 -3.38 -23.12 10.43
C HIS A 55 -2.07 -23.71 9.87
N MET A 56 -1.05 -23.76 10.72
CA MET A 56 0.31 -24.22 10.41
C MET A 56 0.58 -25.55 11.10
N GLN A 57 1.07 -26.57 10.37
CA GLN A 57 1.33 -27.91 10.94
C GLN A 57 2.51 -28.73 10.36
N PRO A 58 3.70 -28.17 10.04
CA PRO A 58 4.12 -26.77 10.11
C PRO A 58 3.76 -25.96 8.86
N GLU A 59 3.39 -26.64 7.77
CA GLU A 59 2.91 -26.03 6.53
C GLU A 59 1.42 -25.61 6.62
N PRO A 60 0.96 -24.65 5.79
CA PRO A 60 -0.45 -24.24 5.71
C PRO A 60 -1.46 -25.36 5.41
N ALA A 61 -2.50 -25.47 6.25
CA ALA A 61 -3.63 -26.39 6.16
C ALA A 61 -4.98 -25.73 6.59
N LYS A 62 -6.10 -26.47 6.47
CA LYS A 62 -7.47 -26.05 6.85
C LYS A 62 -8.19 -27.20 7.58
N TYR A 63 -9.26 -26.86 8.31
CA TYR A 63 -10.18 -27.76 9.02
C TYR A 63 -11.68 -27.46 8.76
N ALA A 64 -11.93 -26.54 7.82
CA ALA A 64 -13.24 -26.28 7.24
C ALA A 64 -13.03 -25.98 5.76
N HIS A 65 -13.66 -26.77 4.90
CA HIS A 65 -13.36 -26.92 3.49
C HIS A 65 -14.54 -26.46 2.63
N ALA A 66 -14.28 -26.08 1.39
CA ALA A 66 -15.34 -25.89 0.40
C ALA A 66 -16.20 -27.17 0.24
N PRO A 67 -17.43 -27.08 -0.30
CA PRO A 67 -18.27 -28.26 -0.59
C PRO A 67 -17.76 -29.07 -1.81
N ASN A 68 -16.56 -28.75 -2.31
CA ASN A 68 -15.87 -29.37 -3.42
C ASN A 68 -14.36 -29.40 -3.14
N LEU A 69 -13.59 -30.06 -4.01
CA LEU A 69 -12.14 -30.09 -3.91
C LEU A 69 -11.52 -28.72 -4.24
N GLU A 70 -11.25 -27.93 -3.21
CA GLU A 70 -10.60 -26.61 -3.30
C GLU A 70 -9.11 -26.76 -3.70
N ALA A 71 -8.57 -25.76 -4.41
CA ALA A 71 -7.13 -25.63 -4.61
C ALA A 71 -6.43 -25.21 -3.30
N ARG A 72 -5.12 -25.48 -3.16
CA ARG A 72 -4.31 -25.04 -2.01
C ARG A 72 -4.19 -23.51 -2.00
N THR A 73 -5.09 -22.82 -1.32
CA THR A 73 -5.15 -21.36 -1.22
C THR A 73 -5.78 -20.91 0.10
N PHE A 74 -5.39 -19.74 0.62
CA PHE A 74 -6.06 -19.11 1.76
C PHE A 74 -7.31 -18.36 1.29
N MET A 75 -7.11 -17.19 0.69
CA MET A 75 -8.14 -16.29 0.18
C MET A 75 -7.70 -15.66 -1.14
N GLN A 76 -8.66 -15.37 -2.01
CA GLN A 76 -8.44 -14.56 -3.21
C GLN A 76 -8.72 -13.08 -2.90
N PRO A 77 -8.05 -12.12 -3.57
CA PRO A 77 -8.41 -10.71 -3.46
C PRO A 77 -9.85 -10.49 -3.94
N GLU A 78 -10.59 -9.64 -3.23
CA GLU A 78 -12.03 -9.44 -3.38
C GLU A 78 -12.85 -10.73 -3.23
N GLN A 79 -12.42 -11.66 -2.36
CA GLN A 79 -13.03 -12.98 -2.10
C GLN A 79 -14.57 -13.01 -2.32
N ASN A 80 -15.02 -13.96 -3.13
CA ASN A 80 -16.44 -14.16 -3.40
C ASN A 80 -17.00 -15.27 -2.51
N TYR A 81 -18.04 -14.92 -1.74
CA TYR A 81 -18.77 -15.84 -0.90
C TYR A 81 -19.99 -16.39 -1.65
N TYR A 82 -20.32 -17.66 -1.41
CA TYR A 82 -21.42 -18.40 -1.99
C TYR A 82 -22.17 -19.14 -0.87
N ALA A 83 -23.37 -19.67 -1.12
CA ALA A 83 -24.25 -20.20 -0.07
C ALA A 83 -23.55 -21.19 0.87
N HIS A 84 -22.87 -22.19 0.30
CA HIS A 84 -22.10 -23.22 0.98
C HIS A 84 -20.62 -22.88 1.25
N HIS A 85 -20.23 -21.60 1.18
CA HIS A 85 -18.86 -21.21 1.59
C HIS A 85 -18.71 -21.49 3.09
N PRO A 86 -17.54 -21.99 3.56
CA PRO A 86 -17.25 -22.17 4.98
C PRO A 86 -17.69 -20.97 5.84
N GLY A 87 -18.26 -21.26 7.00
CA GLY A 87 -18.91 -20.28 7.84
C GLY A 87 -19.33 -20.83 9.20
N ARG A 88 -19.98 -19.97 9.97
CA ARG A 88 -20.22 -20.13 11.41
C ARG A 88 -21.63 -19.64 11.69
N PHE A 89 -22.58 -20.57 11.79
CA PHE A 89 -24.01 -20.26 11.74
C PHE A 89 -24.74 -20.81 12.96
N VAL A 90 -25.80 -20.12 13.38
CA VAL A 90 -26.73 -20.58 14.42
C VAL A 90 -28.15 -20.33 13.92
N TYR A 91 -28.90 -21.40 13.62
CA TYR A 91 -30.33 -21.29 13.35
C TYR A 91 -31.11 -21.21 14.67
N VAL A 92 -32.21 -20.46 14.68
CA VAL A 92 -33.16 -20.40 15.80
C VAL A 92 -34.57 -20.58 15.25
N LYS A 93 -35.25 -21.60 15.77
CA LYS A 93 -36.64 -21.98 15.46
C LYS A 93 -37.53 -21.69 16.66
N ASP A 94 -38.65 -21.03 16.45
CA ASP A 94 -39.74 -21.00 17.44
C ASP A 94 -40.55 -22.31 17.35
N GLU A 95 -40.65 -23.06 18.45
CA GLU A 95 -41.37 -24.35 18.45
C GLU A 95 -42.91 -24.19 18.47
N GLU A 96 -43.42 -22.99 18.70
CA GLU A 96 -44.85 -22.67 18.70
C GLU A 96 -45.34 -22.19 17.32
N THR A 97 -44.51 -21.49 16.55
CA THR A 97 -44.86 -20.97 15.21
C THR A 97 -44.16 -21.68 14.04
N ASN A 98 -43.08 -22.42 14.30
CA ASN A 98 -42.13 -22.96 13.31
C ASN A 98 -41.44 -21.88 12.45
N GLU A 99 -41.48 -20.60 12.85
CA GLU A 99 -40.69 -19.55 12.20
C GLU A 99 -39.20 -19.75 12.48
N LEU A 100 -38.39 -19.47 11.47
CA LEU A 100 -36.95 -19.71 11.43
C LEU A 100 -36.17 -18.43 11.11
N PHE A 101 -35.08 -18.20 11.82
CA PHE A 101 -34.03 -17.27 11.39
C PHE A 101 -32.64 -17.84 11.68
N SER A 102 -31.58 -17.18 11.21
CA SER A 102 -30.22 -17.53 11.58
C SER A 102 -29.38 -16.31 11.94
N ALA A 103 -28.43 -16.52 12.84
CA ALA A 103 -27.33 -15.61 13.13
C ALA A 103 -26.04 -16.16 12.51
N PRO A 104 -25.13 -15.30 12.01
CA PRO A 104 -25.23 -13.83 11.99
C PRO A 104 -26.26 -13.22 11.05
N TYR A 105 -26.51 -13.84 9.89
CA TYR A 105 -27.55 -13.42 8.93
C TYR A 105 -27.74 -14.47 7.84
N GLU A 106 -26.62 -15.00 7.33
CA GLU A 106 -26.63 -16.22 6.51
C GLU A 106 -26.94 -17.43 7.40
N PRO A 107 -27.40 -18.55 6.82
CA PRO A 107 -27.86 -18.69 5.44
C PRO A 107 -29.35 -18.37 5.22
N VAL A 108 -30.16 -18.22 6.28
CA VAL A 108 -31.61 -18.01 6.15
C VAL A 108 -31.96 -16.64 5.57
N ARG A 109 -31.16 -15.60 5.86
CA ARG A 109 -31.35 -14.21 5.40
C ARG A 109 -32.67 -13.55 5.83
N ALA A 110 -33.31 -14.08 6.87
CA ALA A 110 -34.47 -13.45 7.50
C ALA A 110 -34.11 -12.01 7.93
N ALA A 111 -34.93 -11.03 7.56
CA ALA A 111 -34.67 -9.62 7.88
C ALA A 111 -34.65 -9.43 9.41
N PRO A 112 -33.51 -9.05 10.02
CA PRO A 112 -33.41 -8.92 11.47
C PRO A 112 -34.12 -7.65 11.95
N ASP A 113 -34.66 -7.71 13.17
CA ASP A 113 -35.27 -6.56 13.85
C ASP A 113 -34.16 -5.62 14.39
N ARG A 114 -32.97 -6.18 14.68
CA ARG A 114 -31.70 -5.46 14.91
C ARG A 114 -30.51 -6.33 14.48
N PHE A 115 -29.48 -5.72 13.91
CA PHE A 115 -28.19 -6.35 13.62
C PHE A 115 -27.03 -5.46 14.09
N VAL A 116 -26.00 -6.08 14.66
CA VAL A 116 -24.68 -5.47 14.90
C VAL A 116 -23.60 -6.51 14.64
N PHE A 117 -22.63 -6.17 13.79
CA PHE A 117 -21.33 -6.86 13.69
C PHE A 117 -20.28 -5.97 14.35
N SER A 118 -19.58 -6.46 15.36
CA SER A 118 -18.67 -5.68 16.21
C SER A 118 -17.30 -6.36 16.26
N VAL A 119 -16.35 -5.86 15.46
CA VAL A 119 -14.96 -6.33 15.45
C VAL A 119 -14.20 -5.62 16.58
N GLY A 120 -13.58 -6.39 17.48
CA GLY A 120 -12.66 -5.88 18.50
C GLY A 120 -11.20 -6.21 18.16
N GLN A 121 -10.27 -5.69 18.95
CA GLN A 121 -8.85 -6.07 18.83
C GLN A 121 -8.61 -7.55 19.17
N SER A 122 -9.25 -8.06 20.24
CA SER A 122 -9.04 -9.41 20.79
C SER A 122 -10.15 -10.43 20.46
N ASP A 123 -11.31 -10.00 19.98
CA ASP A 123 -12.45 -10.87 19.70
C ASP A 123 -13.37 -10.28 18.61
N ILE A 124 -14.25 -11.11 18.05
CA ILE A 124 -15.26 -10.66 17.07
C ILE A 124 -16.64 -11.10 17.53
N LYS A 125 -17.61 -10.17 17.46
CA LYS A 125 -18.96 -10.35 18.03
C LYS A 125 -20.06 -10.01 17.05
N TRP A 126 -21.20 -10.66 17.24
CA TRP A 126 -22.46 -10.34 16.56
C TRP A 126 -23.61 -10.24 17.56
N THR A 127 -24.55 -9.36 17.28
CA THR A 127 -25.85 -9.29 17.96
C THR A 127 -26.95 -9.26 16.90
N VAL A 128 -27.86 -10.24 16.97
CA VAL A 128 -28.99 -10.36 16.06
C VAL A 128 -30.25 -10.44 16.89
N GLU A 129 -31.24 -9.59 16.63
CA GLU A 129 -32.56 -9.65 17.28
C GLU A 129 -33.60 -9.97 16.22
N ARG A 130 -34.38 -11.04 16.42
CA ARG A 130 -35.47 -11.43 15.53
C ARG A 130 -36.54 -12.25 16.27
N LEU A 131 -37.81 -12.07 15.94
CA LEU A 131 -38.95 -12.72 16.61
C LEU A 131 -39.00 -12.47 18.13
N GLY A 132 -38.45 -11.34 18.61
CA GLY A 132 -38.30 -11.07 20.04
C GLY A 132 -37.31 -12.01 20.77
N ILE A 133 -36.38 -12.65 20.05
CA ILE A 133 -35.23 -13.37 20.59
C ILE A 133 -33.96 -12.61 20.19
N ARG A 134 -33.03 -12.39 21.13
CA ARG A 134 -31.66 -11.93 20.83
C ARG A 134 -30.71 -13.13 20.80
N VAL A 135 -29.89 -13.19 19.75
CA VAL A 135 -28.73 -14.07 19.65
C VAL A 135 -27.48 -13.20 19.74
N GLU A 136 -26.59 -13.52 20.68
CA GLU A 136 -25.26 -12.93 20.80
C GLU A 136 -24.23 -14.01 20.47
N MET A 137 -23.33 -13.75 19.54
CA MET A 137 -22.24 -14.67 19.17
C MET A 137 -20.90 -14.00 19.46
N THR A 138 -19.95 -14.72 20.04
CA THR A 138 -18.56 -14.28 20.25
C THR A 138 -17.59 -15.34 19.75
N LEU A 139 -16.64 -14.92 18.91
CA LEU A 139 -15.45 -15.67 18.49
C LEU A 139 -14.22 -15.11 19.20
N GLY A 140 -13.45 -15.99 19.84
CA GLY A 140 -12.08 -15.75 20.28
C GLY A 140 -11.13 -16.87 19.83
N VAL A 141 -9.83 -16.65 19.99
CA VAL A 141 -8.75 -17.64 19.78
C VAL A 141 -7.75 -17.57 20.94
N PRO A 142 -7.04 -18.65 21.30
CA PRO A 142 -5.97 -18.61 22.29
C PRO A 142 -4.68 -18.06 21.66
N THR A 143 -3.65 -17.83 22.47
CA THR A 143 -2.38 -17.29 21.99
C THR A 143 -1.53 -18.31 21.20
N HIS A 144 -1.65 -19.61 21.47
CA HIS A 144 -0.72 -20.63 20.95
C HIS A 144 -1.38 -21.76 20.14
N ASP A 145 -2.48 -22.32 20.62
CA ASP A 145 -3.12 -23.50 20.03
C ASP A 145 -4.07 -23.18 18.86
N VAL A 146 -4.29 -24.15 17.97
CA VAL A 146 -5.20 -24.01 16.83
C VAL A 146 -6.63 -24.37 17.24
N VAL A 147 -7.38 -23.41 17.77
CA VAL A 147 -8.80 -23.60 18.13
C VAL A 147 -9.59 -22.30 18.14
N GLU A 148 -10.81 -22.35 17.59
CA GLU A 148 -11.81 -21.28 17.73
C GLU A 148 -12.67 -21.50 18.97
N LEU A 149 -12.74 -20.49 19.84
CA LEU A 149 -13.62 -20.46 21.01
C LEU A 149 -14.90 -19.71 20.67
N TRP A 150 -16.03 -20.42 20.66
CA TRP A 150 -17.35 -19.85 20.35
C TRP A 150 -18.27 -19.83 21.58
N SER A 151 -18.78 -18.66 21.94
CA SER A 151 -19.91 -18.51 22.86
C SER A 151 -21.14 -18.03 22.09
N VAL A 152 -22.27 -18.70 22.30
CA VAL A 152 -23.57 -18.38 21.73
C VAL A 152 -24.56 -18.20 22.87
N ARG A 153 -25.12 -17.00 23.02
CA ARG A 153 -26.16 -16.70 24.02
C ARG A 153 -27.48 -16.38 23.33
N VAL A 154 -28.55 -17.02 23.77
CA VAL A 154 -29.93 -16.69 23.39
C VAL A 154 -30.64 -16.03 24.56
N THR A 155 -31.40 -14.97 24.30
CA THR A 155 -32.16 -14.21 25.33
C THR A 155 -33.58 -13.92 24.83
N ASN A 156 -34.58 -14.14 25.68
CA ASN A 156 -35.98 -13.92 25.34
C ASN A 156 -36.42 -12.48 25.68
N LEU A 157 -36.61 -11.65 24.65
CA LEU A 157 -37.06 -10.26 24.76
C LEU A 157 -38.58 -10.08 24.58
N SER A 158 -39.33 -11.18 24.42
CA SER A 158 -40.73 -11.11 23.96
C SER A 158 -41.77 -10.86 25.06
N GLY A 159 -41.35 -10.66 26.31
CA GLY A 159 -42.24 -10.39 27.45
C GLY A 159 -43.18 -11.55 27.84
N ARG A 160 -43.05 -12.71 27.19
CA ARG A 160 -43.80 -13.94 27.44
C ARG A 160 -42.86 -15.14 27.44
N PRO A 161 -43.21 -16.29 28.05
CA PRO A 161 -42.43 -17.51 27.90
C PRO A 161 -42.39 -17.96 26.43
N ARG A 162 -41.28 -18.59 26.03
CA ARG A 162 -41.03 -19.11 24.68
C ARG A 162 -40.43 -20.51 24.72
N ARG A 163 -40.73 -21.30 23.70
CA ARG A 163 -40.03 -22.57 23.39
C ARG A 163 -39.26 -22.38 22.10
N ILE A 164 -37.94 -22.56 22.14
CA ILE A 164 -37.10 -22.44 20.96
C ILE A 164 -36.17 -23.65 20.83
N SER A 165 -35.89 -24.02 19.59
CA SER A 165 -34.78 -24.89 19.25
C SER A 165 -33.65 -24.06 18.65
N VAL A 166 -32.44 -24.23 19.16
CA VAL A 166 -31.22 -23.52 18.75
C VAL A 166 -30.28 -24.54 18.09
N TYR A 167 -29.86 -24.26 16.85
CA TYR A 167 -29.02 -25.16 16.07
C TYR A 167 -27.73 -24.49 15.58
N PRO A 168 -26.62 -24.59 16.34
CA PRO A 168 -25.29 -24.35 15.78
C PRO A 168 -25.04 -25.27 14.58
N TYR A 169 -24.62 -24.68 13.46
CA TYR A 169 -24.31 -25.37 12.21
C TYR A 169 -22.96 -24.88 11.68
N PHE A 170 -21.98 -25.78 11.74
CA PHE A 170 -20.58 -25.56 11.41
C PHE A 170 -20.19 -26.61 10.34
N PRO A 171 -20.26 -26.29 9.03
CA PRO A 171 -19.90 -27.24 7.98
C PRO A 171 -18.38 -27.53 7.99
N PHE A 172 -18.01 -28.81 8.00
CA PHE A 172 -16.64 -29.25 7.73
C PHE A 172 -16.35 -29.24 6.22
N GLY A 173 -17.35 -29.57 5.40
CA GLY A 173 -17.25 -29.54 3.93
C GLY A 173 -16.49 -30.74 3.36
N TYR A 174 -16.09 -30.65 2.08
CA TYR A 174 -15.51 -31.77 1.35
C TYR A 174 -14.01 -31.93 1.68
N MET A 175 -13.72 -32.64 2.77
CA MET A 175 -12.36 -32.77 3.32
C MET A 175 -11.39 -33.50 2.38
N SER A 176 -11.82 -34.59 1.73
CA SER A 176 -10.96 -35.46 0.94
C SER A 176 -11.77 -36.35 -0.01
N TRP A 177 -11.18 -36.73 -1.15
CA TRP A 177 -11.72 -37.76 -2.03
C TRP A 177 -11.22 -39.18 -1.71
N MET A 178 -10.14 -39.33 -0.93
CA MET A 178 -9.61 -40.65 -0.55
C MET A 178 -10.40 -41.28 0.60
N ASN A 179 -10.66 -40.51 1.65
CA ASN A 179 -11.44 -40.94 2.81
C ASN A 179 -11.97 -39.71 3.57
N LEU A 180 -13.27 -39.71 3.87
CA LEU A 180 -13.93 -38.70 4.71
C LEU A 180 -15.10 -39.35 5.48
N SER A 181 -15.30 -38.93 6.73
CA SER A 181 -16.39 -39.41 7.58
C SER A 181 -16.64 -38.44 8.74
N ALA A 182 -17.80 -38.53 9.39
CA ALA A 182 -18.05 -37.89 10.67
C ALA A 182 -19.09 -38.63 11.51
N GLU A 183 -18.98 -38.52 12.84
CA GLU A 183 -19.94 -39.10 13.78
C GLU A 183 -20.00 -38.29 15.09
N TRP A 184 -21.09 -38.44 15.85
CA TRP A 184 -21.13 -37.96 17.23
C TRP A 184 -20.39 -38.92 18.16
N ARG A 185 -19.55 -38.36 19.03
CA ARG A 185 -18.69 -39.08 19.97
C ARG A 185 -19.05 -38.69 21.41
N PRO A 186 -19.91 -39.45 22.10
CA PRO A 186 -20.31 -39.16 23.48
C PRO A 186 -19.15 -39.12 24.47
N ASP A 187 -18.08 -39.88 24.23
CA ASP A 187 -16.86 -39.91 25.05
C ASP A 187 -15.95 -38.68 24.89
N LEU A 188 -16.19 -37.90 23.83
CA LEU A 188 -15.55 -36.60 23.56
C LEU A 188 -16.52 -35.43 23.83
N GLY A 189 -17.84 -35.68 23.75
CA GLY A 189 -18.87 -34.64 23.71
C GLY A 189 -18.73 -33.75 22.48
N ALA A 190 -18.50 -34.36 21.32
CA ALA A 190 -18.23 -33.67 20.05
C ALA A 190 -18.88 -34.38 18.85
N VAL A 191 -19.17 -33.62 17.79
CA VAL A 191 -19.14 -34.19 16.43
C VAL A 191 -17.68 -34.20 16.00
N VAL A 192 -17.18 -35.34 15.52
CA VAL A 192 -15.80 -35.48 15.04
C VAL A 192 -15.85 -35.95 13.59
N ALA A 193 -15.32 -35.13 12.69
CA ALA A 193 -15.00 -35.51 11.33
C ALA A 193 -13.56 -36.05 11.27
N SER A 194 -13.32 -37.01 10.37
CA SER A 194 -12.02 -37.63 10.13
C SER A 194 -11.84 -37.86 8.64
N SER A 195 -10.67 -37.49 8.12
CA SER A 195 -10.31 -37.65 6.72
C SER A 195 -8.93 -38.32 6.55
N ILE A 196 -8.50 -38.47 5.30
CA ILE A 196 -7.09 -38.66 4.94
C ILE A 196 -6.76 -37.65 3.85
N THR A 197 -5.85 -36.72 4.10
CA THR A 197 -5.39 -35.71 3.13
C THR A 197 -4.88 -36.41 1.86
N PRO A 198 -5.40 -36.09 0.66
CA PRO A 198 -5.05 -36.86 -0.54
C PRO A 198 -3.58 -36.82 -0.95
N TYR A 199 -3.02 -37.99 -1.27
CA TYR A 199 -1.68 -38.15 -1.85
C TYR A 199 -1.63 -39.34 -2.82
N GLN A 200 -0.52 -39.47 -3.56
CA GLN A 200 -0.25 -40.60 -4.47
C GLN A 200 1.17 -41.16 -4.34
N LYS A 201 2.13 -40.31 -3.94
CA LYS A 201 3.53 -40.68 -3.71
C LYS A 201 3.70 -41.33 -2.34
N ALA A 202 4.53 -42.38 -2.24
CA ALA A 202 4.79 -43.06 -0.98
C ALA A 202 5.55 -42.16 0.01
N GLU A 203 6.34 -41.22 -0.51
CA GLU A 203 7.12 -40.24 0.25
C GLU A 203 6.22 -39.24 0.99
N ASP A 204 5.07 -38.90 0.41
CA ASP A 204 4.15 -37.92 1.00
C ASP A 204 3.34 -38.51 2.17
N TYR A 205 3.19 -39.84 2.26
CA TYR A 205 2.65 -40.49 3.47
C TYR A 205 3.49 -40.15 4.72
N PHE A 206 4.82 -40.19 4.61
CA PHE A 206 5.73 -39.92 5.73
C PHE A 206 5.82 -38.43 6.09
N LYS A 207 5.32 -37.53 5.23
CA LYS A 207 5.15 -36.10 5.54
C LYS A 207 3.80 -35.81 6.18
N ASN A 208 2.76 -36.52 5.71
CA ASN A 208 1.37 -36.23 6.05
C ASN A 208 0.85 -37.04 7.26
N ASN A 209 1.57 -38.07 7.72
CA ASN A 209 1.14 -38.92 8.85
C ASN A 209 1.02 -38.20 10.21
N LEU A 210 1.54 -36.97 10.34
CA LEU A 210 1.39 -36.10 11.49
C LEU A 210 0.40 -34.94 11.26
N PHE A 211 -0.34 -34.94 10.14
CA PHE A 211 -1.36 -33.93 9.87
C PHE A 211 -2.58 -34.11 10.77
N LYS A 212 -3.17 -32.98 11.15
CA LYS A 212 -4.39 -32.91 11.93
C LYS A 212 -5.63 -33.11 11.03
N ASP A 213 -5.70 -34.28 10.40
CA ASP A 213 -6.74 -34.67 9.42
C ASP A 213 -8.12 -34.98 10.05
N LYS A 214 -8.24 -34.87 11.38
CA LYS A 214 -9.53 -34.78 12.08
C LYS A 214 -9.94 -33.34 12.28
N SER A 215 -11.25 -33.10 12.35
CA SER A 215 -11.81 -31.80 12.72
C SER A 215 -12.96 -32.01 13.68
N TYR A 216 -13.02 -31.23 14.75
CA TYR A 216 -13.99 -31.42 15.83
C TYR A 216 -14.91 -30.20 16.01
N PHE A 217 -16.13 -30.47 16.45
CA PHE A 217 -17.05 -29.50 17.04
C PHE A 217 -17.44 -29.99 18.43
N LEU A 218 -16.71 -29.52 19.44
CA LEU A 218 -16.90 -29.88 20.85
C LEU A 218 -18.00 -29.04 21.49
N CYS A 219 -18.86 -29.65 22.29
CA CYS A 219 -19.96 -28.99 23.01
C CYS A 219 -19.71 -29.00 24.53
N GLU A 220 -19.80 -27.84 25.20
CA GLU A 220 -19.70 -27.74 26.67
C GLU A 220 -20.89 -28.47 27.34
N THR A 221 -22.11 -28.05 26.97
CA THR A 221 -23.36 -28.73 27.32
C THR A 221 -23.69 -29.78 26.26
N PRO A 222 -23.98 -31.05 26.62
CA PRO A 222 -24.47 -32.05 25.66
C PRO A 222 -25.74 -31.57 24.94
N PRO A 223 -25.84 -31.72 23.60
CA PRO A 223 -27.03 -31.34 22.85
C PRO A 223 -28.18 -32.33 23.06
N THR A 224 -29.40 -31.91 22.70
CA THR A 224 -30.59 -32.78 22.65
C THR A 224 -30.45 -33.84 21.55
N SER A 225 -29.95 -33.45 20.38
CA SER A 225 -29.63 -34.34 19.26
C SER A 225 -28.63 -33.67 18.31
N TRP A 226 -28.18 -34.40 17.29
CA TRP A 226 -27.15 -33.96 16.33
C TRP A 226 -27.46 -34.44 14.91
N GLU A 227 -26.73 -33.92 13.93
CA GLU A 227 -26.63 -34.46 12.58
C GLU A 227 -25.22 -34.21 12.05
N ALA A 228 -24.55 -35.26 11.56
CA ALA A 228 -23.18 -35.17 11.07
C ALA A 228 -23.07 -35.24 9.53
N MET A 229 -24.15 -35.64 8.83
CA MET A 229 -24.19 -35.71 7.38
C MET A 229 -24.83 -34.45 6.78
N GLN A 230 -24.08 -33.68 6.00
CA GLN A 230 -24.53 -32.39 5.46
C GLN A 230 -25.83 -32.53 4.64
N GLN A 231 -25.93 -33.58 3.82
CA GLN A 231 -27.11 -33.80 2.97
C GLN A 231 -28.37 -34.15 3.78
N THR A 232 -28.26 -34.90 4.89
CA THR A 232 -29.42 -35.20 5.75
C THR A 232 -29.87 -33.98 6.57
N PHE A 233 -28.95 -33.08 6.91
CA PHE A 233 -29.29 -31.80 7.52
C PHE A 233 -30.07 -30.89 6.56
N GLU A 234 -29.52 -30.66 5.36
CA GLU A 234 -30.09 -29.76 4.34
C GLU A 234 -31.33 -30.34 3.64
N ASP A 235 -31.15 -31.47 2.93
CA ASP A 235 -32.14 -32.11 2.07
C ASP A 235 -32.82 -31.10 1.09
N GLU A 236 -34.03 -31.37 0.58
CA GLU A 236 -34.77 -30.47 -0.33
C GLU A 236 -35.00 -29.04 0.23
N GLY A 237 -34.88 -28.83 1.55
CA GLY A 237 -34.94 -27.52 2.19
C GLY A 237 -33.69 -26.64 2.02
N GLY A 238 -32.53 -27.28 1.75
CA GLY A 238 -31.23 -26.62 1.61
C GLY A 238 -30.82 -25.80 2.84
N LEU A 239 -29.79 -24.96 2.70
CA LEU A 239 -29.41 -24.01 3.76
C LEU A 239 -30.45 -22.92 4.07
N HIS A 240 -31.51 -22.74 3.27
CA HIS A 240 -32.51 -21.69 3.54
C HIS A 240 -33.52 -22.10 4.61
N ALA A 241 -34.00 -23.35 4.55
CA ALA A 241 -34.89 -23.94 5.55
C ALA A 241 -34.61 -25.46 5.67
N PRO A 242 -33.49 -25.87 6.29
CA PRO A 242 -33.01 -27.26 6.27
C PRO A 242 -34.06 -28.24 6.76
N SER A 243 -34.32 -29.34 6.03
CA SER A 243 -35.42 -30.27 6.38
C SER A 243 -35.27 -30.82 7.80
N ALA A 244 -34.04 -31.10 8.27
CA ALA A 244 -33.80 -31.58 9.63
C ALA A 244 -34.13 -30.54 10.72
N VAL A 245 -34.12 -29.25 10.39
CA VAL A 245 -34.55 -28.17 11.29
C VAL A 245 -36.07 -28.02 11.31
N LEU A 246 -36.79 -28.44 10.26
CA LEU A 246 -38.26 -28.41 10.23
C LEU A 246 -38.88 -29.51 11.12
N GLU A 247 -38.21 -30.65 11.26
CA GLU A 247 -38.58 -31.72 12.20
C GLU A 247 -38.50 -31.29 13.69
N PRO A 248 -39.10 -32.05 14.63
CA PRO A 248 -38.98 -31.77 16.06
C PRO A 248 -37.55 -31.91 16.59
N GLU A 249 -36.83 -32.96 16.15
CA GLU A 249 -35.48 -33.30 16.61
C GLU A 249 -34.60 -33.80 15.46
N LEU A 250 -33.31 -33.41 15.43
CA LEU A 250 -32.32 -33.94 14.48
C LEU A 250 -32.20 -35.48 14.62
N LYS A 251 -31.92 -36.16 13.50
CA LYS A 251 -32.03 -37.63 13.37
C LYS A 251 -30.88 -38.41 14.02
N GLY A 252 -29.79 -37.76 14.39
CA GLY A 252 -28.60 -38.40 14.97
C GLY A 252 -27.66 -39.04 13.95
N GLY A 253 -27.73 -38.67 12.68
CA GLY A 253 -26.99 -39.31 11.59
C GLY A 253 -25.47 -39.16 11.68
N ASP A 254 -24.78 -40.14 11.09
CA ASP A 254 -23.35 -40.18 10.80
C ASP A 254 -23.10 -40.02 9.28
N ALA A 255 -21.87 -39.70 8.90
CA ALA A 255 -21.44 -39.55 7.50
C ALA A 255 -20.33 -40.56 7.18
N ARG A 256 -20.50 -41.39 6.15
CA ARG A 256 -19.60 -42.51 5.82
C ARG A 256 -19.23 -42.46 4.33
N TYR A 257 -18.08 -41.84 4.03
CA TYR A 257 -17.69 -41.43 2.68
C TYR A 257 -18.66 -40.40 2.05
N GLU A 258 -19.25 -39.57 2.91
CA GLU A 258 -20.25 -38.55 2.59
C GLU A 258 -19.82 -37.21 3.20
N THR A 259 -20.30 -36.09 2.66
CA THR A 259 -19.79 -34.76 3.07
C THR A 259 -20.21 -34.42 4.51
N PRO A 260 -19.25 -34.23 5.45
CA PRO A 260 -19.56 -34.02 6.85
C PRO A 260 -19.90 -32.56 7.21
N ALA A 261 -20.72 -32.40 8.25
CA ALA A 261 -20.98 -31.15 8.94
C ALA A 261 -21.07 -31.39 10.45
N ALA A 262 -21.03 -30.33 11.26
CA ALA A 262 -21.47 -30.37 12.64
C ALA A 262 -22.76 -29.57 12.78
N ALA A 263 -23.90 -30.27 12.86
CA ALA A 263 -25.15 -29.70 13.34
C ALA A 263 -25.49 -30.31 14.69
N VAL A 264 -25.83 -29.48 15.67
CA VAL A 264 -26.35 -29.92 16.98
C VAL A 264 -27.62 -29.14 17.32
N GLN A 265 -28.50 -29.70 18.15
CA GLN A 265 -29.74 -29.05 18.57
C GLN A 265 -29.81 -28.90 20.09
N TYR A 266 -30.25 -27.74 20.55
CA TYR A 266 -30.65 -27.51 21.93
C TYR A 266 -32.11 -27.07 21.98
N ARG A 267 -32.95 -27.85 22.65
CA ARG A 267 -34.35 -27.49 22.93
C ARG A 267 -34.43 -26.79 24.28
N VAL A 268 -34.92 -25.55 24.31
CA VAL A 268 -34.98 -24.74 25.54
C VAL A 268 -36.31 -23.99 25.67
N LYS A 269 -36.86 -24.00 26.87
CA LYS A 269 -37.93 -23.09 27.28
C LYS A 269 -37.27 -21.91 28.00
N LEU A 270 -37.54 -20.69 27.57
CA LEU A 270 -37.09 -19.45 28.21
C LEU A 270 -38.31 -18.70 28.76
N GLU A 271 -38.29 -18.33 30.03
CA GLU A 271 -39.19 -17.32 30.59
C GLU A 271 -38.87 -15.92 30.02
N ALA A 272 -39.66 -14.90 30.35
CA ALA A 272 -39.38 -13.52 29.95
C ALA A 272 -38.04 -13.04 30.53
N ASP A 273 -37.24 -12.34 29.72
CA ASP A 273 -35.88 -11.86 30.01
C ASP A 273 -34.84 -12.95 30.39
N GLU A 274 -35.22 -14.23 30.34
CA GLU A 274 -34.31 -15.34 30.57
C GLU A 274 -33.31 -15.50 29.41
N LYS A 275 -32.10 -15.93 29.76
CA LYS A 275 -30.99 -16.14 28.81
C LYS A 275 -30.26 -17.45 29.08
N GLN A 276 -29.96 -18.18 28.01
CA GLN A 276 -29.15 -19.39 28.03
C GLN A 276 -27.88 -19.16 27.19
N GLU A 277 -26.75 -19.65 27.67
CA GLU A 277 -25.46 -19.58 26.96
C GLU A 277 -24.93 -20.99 26.71
N TYR A 278 -24.30 -21.18 25.55
CA TYR A 278 -23.65 -22.42 25.13
C TYR A 278 -22.23 -22.11 24.64
N ARG A 279 -21.27 -22.96 24.97
CA ARG A 279 -19.88 -22.84 24.49
C ARG A 279 -19.48 -24.03 23.62
N PHE A 280 -18.66 -23.73 22.62
CA PHE A 280 -18.15 -24.68 21.65
C PHE A 280 -16.67 -24.44 21.37
N LEU A 281 -15.93 -25.50 21.08
CA LEU A 281 -14.63 -25.40 20.42
C LEU A 281 -14.73 -25.98 19.01
N PHE A 282 -14.11 -25.31 18.04
CA PHE A 282 -14.01 -25.80 16.66
C PHE A 282 -12.55 -25.72 16.17
N GLY A 283 -12.02 -26.80 15.63
CA GLY A 283 -10.62 -26.86 15.22
C GLY A 283 -10.16 -28.23 14.67
N PRO A 284 -8.89 -28.31 14.23
CA PRO A 284 -8.24 -29.53 13.78
C PRO A 284 -7.67 -30.35 14.96
N ALA A 285 -7.56 -31.68 14.79
CA ALA A 285 -6.81 -32.53 15.71
C ALA A 285 -6.09 -33.68 14.98
N LEU A 286 -4.96 -34.12 15.52
CA LEU A 286 -4.27 -35.34 15.10
C LEU A 286 -5.07 -36.59 15.49
N ASP A 287 -5.52 -36.64 16.76
CA ASP A 287 -6.17 -37.80 17.34
C ASP A 287 -7.21 -37.44 18.43
N ASP A 288 -7.81 -38.48 19.02
CA ASP A 288 -8.82 -38.35 20.07
C ASP A 288 -8.23 -37.88 21.43
N ALA A 289 -6.90 -37.86 21.59
CA ALA A 289 -6.24 -37.36 22.79
C ALA A 289 -6.06 -35.84 22.72
N GLU A 290 -5.68 -35.29 21.56
CA GLU A 290 -5.66 -33.85 21.31
C GLU A 290 -7.06 -33.23 21.47
N ILE A 291 -8.12 -33.89 20.99
CA ILE A 291 -9.51 -33.42 21.21
C ILE A 291 -9.85 -33.35 22.72
N LYS A 292 -9.38 -34.32 23.53
CA LYS A 292 -9.60 -34.34 24.98
C LYS A 292 -8.82 -33.25 25.71
N ASP A 293 -7.59 -32.99 25.29
CA ASP A 293 -6.77 -31.90 25.82
C ASP A 293 -7.36 -30.52 25.48
N MET A 294 -7.74 -30.28 24.22
CA MET A 294 -8.46 -29.06 23.80
C MET A 294 -9.71 -28.82 24.66
N ARG A 295 -10.53 -29.87 24.84
CA ARG A 295 -11.71 -29.81 25.71
C ARG A 295 -11.34 -29.43 27.14
N ALA A 296 -10.35 -30.09 27.74
CA ALA A 296 -9.96 -29.89 29.13
C ALA A 296 -9.33 -28.50 29.38
N ARG A 297 -8.54 -27.98 28.43
CA ARG A 297 -7.87 -26.68 28.57
C ARG A 297 -8.82 -25.50 28.37
N TYR A 298 -9.73 -25.58 27.38
CA TYR A 298 -10.50 -24.42 26.93
C TYR A 298 -12.01 -24.48 27.15
N LEU A 299 -12.65 -25.66 27.16
CA LEU A 299 -14.12 -25.75 27.11
C LEU A 299 -14.81 -25.64 28.47
N SER A 300 -14.63 -24.50 29.12
CA SER A 300 -15.42 -24.05 30.26
C SER A 300 -15.55 -22.52 30.25
N LYS A 301 -16.47 -21.97 31.04
CA LYS A 301 -16.55 -20.53 31.32
C LYS A 301 -15.20 -19.94 31.76
N GLU A 302 -14.48 -20.64 32.63
CA GLU A 302 -13.19 -20.21 33.18
C GLU A 302 -12.05 -20.37 32.15
N GLY A 303 -12.12 -21.38 31.28
CA GLY A 303 -11.22 -21.55 30.14
C GLY A 303 -11.38 -20.42 29.11
N PHE A 304 -12.62 -20.03 28.80
CA PHE A 304 -12.94 -18.90 27.92
C PHE A 304 -12.47 -17.55 28.52
N ALA A 305 -12.71 -17.32 29.82
CA ALA A 305 -12.28 -16.10 30.50
C ALA A 305 -10.75 -15.94 30.47
N ARG A 306 -10.02 -16.98 30.91
CA ARG A 306 -8.55 -17.01 30.87
C ARG A 306 -8.01 -16.85 29.46
N CYS A 307 -8.61 -17.50 28.47
CA CYS A 307 -8.23 -17.35 27.06
C CYS A 307 -8.37 -15.90 26.56
N ALA A 308 -9.46 -15.21 26.94
CA ALA A 308 -9.68 -13.81 26.55
C ALA A 308 -8.70 -12.84 27.26
N GLU A 309 -8.33 -13.13 28.50
CA GLU A 309 -7.30 -12.41 29.26
C GLU A 309 -5.91 -12.62 28.66
N ASP A 310 -5.48 -13.87 28.46
CA ASP A 310 -4.20 -14.26 27.86
C ASP A 310 -4.01 -13.69 26.46
N TYR A 311 -5.06 -13.76 25.62
CA TYR A 311 -5.01 -13.25 24.25
C TYR A 311 -5.03 -11.71 24.20
N SER A 312 -5.77 -11.06 25.10
CA SER A 312 -5.71 -9.59 25.21
C SER A 312 -4.35 -9.11 25.74
N ALA A 313 -3.73 -9.85 26.66
CA ALA A 313 -2.35 -9.60 27.10
C ALA A 313 -1.31 -9.88 26.00
N TYR A 314 -1.58 -10.78 25.05
CA TYR A 314 -0.79 -10.96 23.82
C TYR A 314 -0.95 -9.76 22.88
N ILE A 315 -2.18 -9.36 22.54
CA ILE A 315 -2.46 -8.22 21.65
C ILE A 315 -1.91 -6.90 22.23
N LEU A 316 -1.93 -6.71 23.56
CA LEU A 316 -1.37 -5.53 24.23
C LEU A 316 0.15 -5.38 24.03
N LYS A 317 0.90 -6.47 23.79
CA LYS A 317 2.32 -6.41 23.39
C LYS A 317 2.49 -5.78 22.00
N GLY A 318 1.47 -5.89 21.17
CA GLY A 318 1.37 -5.29 19.83
C GLY A 318 0.90 -3.85 19.78
N ARG A 319 0.70 -3.17 20.92
CA ARG A 319 0.17 -1.78 20.97
C ARG A 319 1.06 -0.73 20.28
N GLY A 320 2.32 -1.05 20.04
CA GLY A 320 3.31 -0.16 19.44
C GLY A 320 3.70 1.04 20.30
N CYS A 321 4.41 1.99 19.68
CA CYS A 321 5.00 3.15 20.36
C CYS A 321 4.27 4.50 20.22
N LEU A 322 3.19 4.62 19.43
CA LEU A 322 2.55 5.89 19.10
C LEU A 322 1.07 5.93 19.53
N GLN A 323 0.62 7.07 20.05
CA GLN A 323 -0.80 7.47 20.14
C GLN A 323 -0.93 8.93 19.70
N ILE A 324 -1.99 9.28 18.97
CA ILE A 324 -2.25 10.62 18.44
C ILE A 324 -3.61 11.17 18.89
N GLU A 325 -3.70 12.49 19.03
CA GLU A 325 -4.93 13.26 19.16
C GLU A 325 -4.92 14.39 18.12
N THR A 326 -5.74 14.26 17.08
CA THR A 326 -5.76 15.17 15.92
C THR A 326 -7.16 15.74 15.66
N PRO A 327 -7.34 16.65 14.69
CA PRO A 327 -8.67 17.07 14.25
C PRO A 327 -9.53 15.95 13.61
N ASP A 328 -8.91 14.87 13.10
CA ASP A 328 -9.61 13.75 12.47
C ASP A 328 -9.75 12.56 13.44
N LYS A 329 -10.98 12.30 13.92
CA LYS A 329 -11.23 11.26 14.92
C LYS A 329 -11.36 9.85 14.35
N ASP A 330 -11.58 9.68 13.05
CA ASP A 330 -11.48 8.36 12.40
C ASP A 330 -10.01 7.99 12.19
N LEU A 331 -9.15 8.97 11.88
CA LEU A 331 -7.70 8.81 11.85
C LEU A 331 -7.13 8.49 13.24
N ASP A 332 -7.50 9.24 14.28
CA ASP A 332 -7.10 8.96 15.67
C ASP A 332 -7.45 7.50 16.03
N ASN A 333 -8.70 7.09 15.80
CA ASN A 333 -9.12 5.71 16.04
C ASN A 333 -8.30 4.69 15.24
N PHE A 334 -8.06 4.92 13.95
CA PHE A 334 -7.31 3.98 13.12
C PHE A 334 -5.86 3.80 13.58
N VAL A 335 -5.15 4.91 13.79
CA VAL A 335 -3.73 4.90 14.20
C VAL A 335 -3.57 4.35 15.61
N ASN A 336 -4.45 4.72 16.54
CA ASN A 336 -4.32 4.33 17.94
C ASN A 336 -4.70 2.86 18.20
N ASN A 337 -5.72 2.33 17.51
CA ASN A 337 -6.33 1.04 17.85
C ASN A 337 -6.09 -0.08 16.82
N TRP A 338 -5.85 0.24 15.54
CA TRP A 338 -5.95 -0.75 14.45
C TRP A 338 -4.63 -0.92 13.67
N LEU A 339 -3.91 0.16 13.40
CA LEU A 339 -2.64 0.13 12.68
C LEU A 339 -1.54 -0.67 13.40
N PRO A 340 -1.16 -0.41 14.66
CA PRO A 340 -0.10 -1.16 15.35
C PRO A 340 -0.46 -2.64 15.52
N ARG A 341 -1.75 -2.95 15.73
CA ARG A 341 -2.27 -4.33 15.73
C ARG A 341 -2.00 -5.03 14.40
N GLN A 342 -2.26 -4.38 13.26
CA GLN A 342 -1.99 -4.96 11.94
C GLN A 342 -0.47 -5.08 11.67
N CYS A 343 0.35 -4.13 12.12
CA CYS A 343 1.81 -4.26 12.07
C CYS A 343 2.31 -5.46 12.89
N TYR A 344 1.77 -5.66 14.10
CA TYR A 344 2.18 -6.73 15.01
C TYR A 344 1.96 -8.12 14.40
N TYR A 345 0.80 -8.36 13.78
CA TYR A 345 0.52 -9.58 13.03
C TYR A 345 1.64 -9.92 12.01
N HIS A 346 2.09 -8.94 11.25
CA HIS A 346 3.01 -9.18 10.14
C HIS A 346 4.37 -9.72 10.60
N GLY A 347 5.04 -9.06 11.56
CA GLY A 347 6.36 -9.50 12.00
C GLY A 347 6.36 -10.57 13.11
N ASP A 348 5.31 -10.65 13.94
CA ASP A 348 5.25 -11.64 15.03
C ASP A 348 4.92 -13.07 14.53
N VAL A 349 4.19 -13.21 13.42
CA VAL A 349 3.87 -14.52 12.80
C VAL A 349 4.20 -14.63 11.30
N ASN A 350 4.90 -13.66 10.72
CA ASN A 350 5.48 -13.69 9.37
C ASN A 350 4.51 -14.17 8.29
N ARG A 351 3.29 -13.61 8.31
CA ARG A 351 2.14 -13.92 7.42
C ARG A 351 1.67 -15.38 7.43
N LEU A 352 2.10 -16.18 8.41
CA LEU A 352 1.86 -17.63 8.50
C LEU A 352 2.31 -18.36 7.22
N THR A 353 3.58 -18.19 6.86
CA THR A 353 4.31 -19.04 5.91
C THR A 353 5.66 -19.46 6.48
N THR A 354 6.17 -20.61 6.03
CA THR A 354 7.49 -21.16 6.38
C THR A 354 8.63 -20.54 5.56
N ASP A 355 8.29 -19.89 4.43
CA ASP A 355 9.20 -19.21 3.50
C ASP A 355 8.68 -17.82 3.08
N PRO A 356 8.62 -16.82 3.98
CA PRO A 356 8.30 -15.45 3.57
C PRO A 356 9.29 -14.93 2.52
N GLN A 357 8.78 -14.31 1.44
CA GLN A 357 9.60 -13.56 0.47
C GLN A 357 10.56 -12.63 1.23
N THR A 358 11.83 -12.55 0.83
CA THR A 358 12.86 -11.81 1.59
C THR A 358 12.51 -10.34 1.75
N ARG A 359 11.97 -9.69 0.70
CA ARG A 359 11.39 -8.34 0.78
C ARG A 359 10.32 -8.20 1.86
N ASN A 360 9.35 -9.13 1.91
CA ASN A 360 8.29 -9.11 2.91
C ASN A 360 8.83 -9.35 4.33
N TYR A 361 9.72 -10.33 4.50
CA TYR A 361 10.30 -10.63 5.81
C TYR A 361 11.03 -9.42 6.41
N LEU A 362 11.87 -8.75 5.61
CA LEU A 362 12.58 -7.55 6.03
C LEU A 362 11.64 -6.37 6.28
N GLN A 363 10.68 -6.11 5.38
CA GLN A 363 9.76 -4.96 5.51
C GLN A 363 8.70 -5.14 6.61
N ASP A 364 8.27 -6.37 6.90
CA ASP A 364 7.34 -6.65 8.01
C ASP A 364 8.06 -6.51 9.35
N ASN A 365 9.29 -7.01 9.46
CA ASN A 365 10.13 -6.86 10.65
C ASN A 365 10.64 -5.42 10.85
N MET A 366 10.76 -4.60 9.79
CA MET A 366 10.91 -3.14 9.92
C MET A 366 9.76 -2.51 10.73
N GLY A 367 8.53 -3.06 10.62
CA GLY A 367 7.41 -2.63 11.45
C GLY A 367 7.57 -2.99 12.93
N MET A 368 8.22 -4.12 13.21
CA MET A 368 8.48 -4.59 14.58
C MET A 368 9.48 -3.70 15.32
N THR A 369 10.34 -2.96 14.63
CA THR A 369 11.18 -1.90 15.22
C THR A 369 10.38 -0.99 16.17
N TYR A 370 9.18 -0.58 15.78
CA TYR A 370 8.31 0.35 16.52
C TYR A 370 7.35 -0.34 17.53
N ILE A 371 7.58 -1.63 17.82
CA ILE A 371 6.71 -2.47 18.66
C ILE A 371 7.54 -3.34 19.63
N LYS A 372 8.43 -4.15 19.05
CA LYS A 372 9.29 -5.18 19.67
C LYS A 372 10.59 -5.28 18.86
N PRO A 373 11.53 -4.33 19.01
CA PRO A 373 12.74 -4.26 18.18
C PRO A 373 13.66 -5.49 18.33
N GLU A 374 13.55 -6.26 19.41
CA GLU A 374 14.28 -7.52 19.58
C GLU A 374 13.90 -8.58 18.53
N VAL A 375 12.66 -8.51 17.99
CA VAL A 375 12.21 -9.36 16.88
C VAL A 375 12.85 -8.91 15.57
N ALA A 376 12.90 -7.61 15.32
CA ALA A 376 13.58 -7.03 14.15
C ALA A 376 15.08 -7.39 14.14
N ARG A 377 15.76 -7.25 15.29
CA ARG A 377 17.17 -7.67 15.46
C ARG A 377 17.39 -9.13 15.07
N LYS A 378 16.54 -10.03 15.58
CA LYS A 378 16.60 -11.46 15.26
C LYS A 378 16.33 -11.72 13.77
N ALA A 379 15.42 -10.97 13.15
CA ALA A 379 15.12 -11.10 11.72
C ALA A 379 16.33 -10.76 10.84
N PHE A 380 17.08 -9.70 11.15
CA PHE A 380 18.33 -9.38 10.44
C PHE A 380 19.38 -10.49 10.54
N LEU A 381 19.57 -11.07 11.73
CA LEU A 381 20.52 -12.17 11.95
C LEU A 381 20.13 -13.44 11.17
N ILE A 382 18.83 -13.78 11.15
CA ILE A 382 18.31 -14.91 10.35
C ILE A 382 18.50 -14.67 8.85
N ALA A 383 18.16 -13.47 8.36
CA ALA A 383 18.30 -13.14 6.94
C ALA A 383 19.77 -13.14 6.50
N ALA A 384 20.67 -12.49 7.24
CA ALA A 384 22.09 -12.46 6.94
C ALA A 384 22.75 -13.85 7.01
N GLY A 385 22.19 -14.78 7.79
CA GLY A 385 22.64 -16.19 7.85
C GLY A 385 22.23 -17.02 6.63
N GLN A 386 21.33 -16.51 5.79
CA GLN A 386 20.87 -17.14 4.55
C GLN A 386 21.36 -16.39 3.30
N GLN A 387 22.33 -15.47 3.44
CA GLN A 387 22.98 -14.80 2.32
C GLN A 387 23.91 -15.77 1.56
N GLU A 388 23.84 -15.73 0.23
CA GLU A 388 24.69 -16.48 -0.69
C GLU A 388 26.17 -16.02 -0.62
N GLU A 389 27.11 -16.88 -1.00
CA GLU A 389 28.56 -16.56 -0.94
C GLU A 389 28.98 -15.36 -1.78
N ASN A 390 28.22 -15.04 -2.84
CA ASN A 390 28.43 -13.90 -3.73
C ASN A 390 27.83 -12.58 -3.22
N GLY A 391 27.17 -12.58 -2.06
CA GLY A 391 26.49 -11.42 -1.48
C GLY A 391 25.01 -11.27 -1.87
N ALA A 392 24.49 -12.11 -2.76
CA ALA A 392 23.07 -12.14 -3.08
C ALA A 392 22.23 -12.60 -1.88
N MET A 393 20.99 -12.11 -1.81
CA MET A 393 19.97 -12.58 -0.88
C MET A 393 18.97 -13.47 -1.65
N PRO A 394 18.57 -14.64 -1.11
CA PRO A 394 17.61 -15.53 -1.76
C PRO A 394 16.21 -14.91 -1.85
N ASP A 395 15.36 -15.41 -2.74
CA ASP A 395 13.99 -14.89 -2.94
C ASP A 395 13.07 -15.01 -1.72
N GLY A 396 13.32 -15.99 -0.83
CA GLY A 396 12.62 -16.16 0.44
C GLY A 396 13.54 -16.62 1.56
N ILE A 397 13.16 -16.31 2.80
CA ILE A 397 13.87 -16.71 4.03
C ILE A 397 13.19 -17.92 4.64
N LEU A 398 13.92 -19.01 4.84
CA LEU A 398 13.39 -20.24 5.46
C LEU A 398 13.33 -20.08 6.98
N LEU A 399 12.14 -20.27 7.56
CA LEU A 399 11.86 -20.12 9.00
C LEU A 399 11.69 -21.45 9.76
N ALA A 400 11.71 -22.59 9.06
CA ALA A 400 11.63 -23.92 9.65
C ALA A 400 12.62 -24.88 8.98
N GLU A 401 13.13 -25.85 9.75
CA GLU A 401 13.98 -26.93 9.23
C GLU A 401 13.19 -27.78 8.23
N GLY A 402 13.79 -28.09 7.08
CA GLY A 402 13.13 -28.82 5.99
C GLY A 402 12.07 -28.01 5.20
N ALA A 403 11.94 -26.70 5.44
CA ALA A 403 11.12 -25.83 4.59
C ALA A 403 11.75 -25.65 3.19
N GLU A 404 10.91 -25.58 2.16
CA GLU A 404 11.31 -25.30 0.78
C GLU A 404 10.75 -23.94 0.33
N LEU A 405 11.45 -23.28 -0.60
CA LEU A 405 10.94 -22.10 -1.32
C LEU A 405 9.77 -22.50 -2.22
N LYS A 406 8.64 -21.79 -2.13
CA LYS A 406 7.37 -22.13 -2.79
C LYS A 406 6.84 -20.98 -3.66
N TYR A 407 6.05 -21.36 -4.67
CA TYR A 407 5.35 -20.44 -5.57
C TYR A 407 6.29 -19.41 -6.21
N ILE A 408 6.14 -18.12 -5.88
CA ILE A 408 6.90 -17.02 -6.49
C ILE A 408 8.37 -16.97 -6.02
N ASN A 409 8.70 -17.57 -4.87
CA ASN A 409 10.08 -17.73 -4.40
C ASN A 409 10.90 -18.73 -5.25
N GLN A 410 10.27 -19.39 -6.22
CA GLN A 410 10.93 -20.28 -7.20
C GLN A 410 11.20 -19.57 -8.54
N VAL A 411 10.86 -18.27 -8.65
CA VAL A 411 11.06 -17.44 -9.84
C VAL A 411 12.09 -16.36 -9.47
N PRO A 412 13.18 -16.19 -10.23
CA PRO A 412 14.29 -15.32 -9.81
C PRO A 412 13.96 -13.83 -9.94
N HIS A 413 13.92 -13.13 -8.81
CA HIS A 413 13.86 -11.68 -8.72
C HIS A 413 15.20 -11.11 -8.23
N THR A 414 15.48 -9.84 -8.52
CA THR A 414 16.84 -9.26 -8.32
C THR A 414 16.97 -8.27 -7.17
N ASP A 415 15.89 -7.93 -6.48
CA ASP A 415 15.85 -6.78 -5.56
C ASP A 415 16.16 -7.07 -4.09
N HIS A 416 16.27 -8.33 -3.68
CA HIS A 416 16.27 -8.74 -2.26
C HIS A 416 17.29 -8.01 -1.38
N CYS A 417 18.49 -7.74 -1.92
CA CYS A 417 19.56 -7.01 -1.23
C CYS A 417 19.22 -5.54 -0.92
N VAL A 418 18.34 -4.89 -1.68
CA VAL A 418 18.01 -3.46 -1.52
C VAL A 418 17.30 -3.19 -0.19
N TRP A 419 16.57 -4.17 0.32
CA TRP A 419 15.77 -4.05 1.52
C TRP A 419 16.59 -4.09 2.82
N LEU A 420 17.80 -4.67 2.79
CA LEU A 420 18.66 -4.80 3.97
C LEU A 420 19.00 -3.44 4.62
N PRO A 421 19.70 -2.50 3.96
CA PRO A 421 20.00 -1.19 4.56
C PRO A 421 18.73 -0.34 4.75
N VAL A 422 17.75 -0.45 3.85
CA VAL A 422 16.51 0.34 3.89
C VAL A 422 15.68 0.05 5.14
N THR A 423 15.64 -1.20 5.62
CA THR A 423 14.93 -1.55 6.86
C THR A 423 15.82 -1.42 8.09
N LEU A 424 17.14 -1.60 7.95
CA LEU A 424 18.12 -1.33 9.01
C LEU A 424 18.20 0.17 9.38
N GLU A 425 17.99 1.08 8.43
CA GLU A 425 17.94 2.53 8.71
C GLU A 425 16.92 2.85 9.80
N ALA A 426 15.70 2.32 9.69
CA ALA A 426 14.65 2.46 10.69
C ALA A 426 15.04 1.80 12.03
N TYR A 427 15.66 0.62 11.98
CA TYR A 427 16.11 -0.09 13.19
C TYR A 427 17.16 0.70 13.98
N LEU A 428 18.21 1.19 13.31
CA LEU A 428 19.28 1.98 13.94
C LEU A 428 18.79 3.36 14.37
N ALA A 429 17.88 3.98 13.62
CA ALA A 429 17.19 5.20 14.00
C ALA A 429 16.41 5.02 15.30
N GLU A 430 15.60 3.97 15.42
CA GLU A 430 14.80 3.74 16.64
C GLU A 430 15.67 3.35 17.84
N THR A 431 16.58 2.38 17.67
CA THR A 431 17.24 1.71 18.80
C THR A 431 18.61 2.28 19.18
N ALA A 432 19.36 2.81 18.20
CA ALA A 432 20.82 3.00 18.29
C ALA A 432 21.62 1.73 18.65
N ASP A 433 21.09 0.53 18.35
CA ASP A 433 21.85 -0.73 18.46
C ASP A 433 22.80 -0.93 17.27
N TYR A 434 23.86 -0.12 17.22
CA TYR A 434 24.95 -0.28 16.26
C TYR A 434 25.79 -1.53 16.54
N ALA A 435 25.69 -2.12 17.75
CA ALA A 435 26.39 -3.38 18.08
C ALA A 435 25.83 -4.58 17.29
N LEU A 436 24.62 -4.49 16.73
CA LEU A 436 24.13 -5.44 15.72
C LEU A 436 25.10 -5.57 14.52
N LEU A 437 25.82 -4.52 14.15
CA LEU A 437 26.72 -4.53 12.99
C LEU A 437 27.95 -5.44 13.20
N ASP A 438 28.39 -5.59 14.45
CA ASP A 438 29.54 -6.41 14.85
C ASP A 438 29.15 -7.87 15.17
N GLU A 439 27.86 -8.21 15.16
CA GLU A 439 27.38 -9.59 15.40
C GLU A 439 27.90 -10.55 14.32
N VAL A 440 28.45 -11.68 14.75
CA VAL A 440 29.06 -12.68 13.86
C VAL A 440 28.03 -13.69 13.40
N VAL A 441 27.80 -13.74 12.08
CA VAL A 441 26.77 -14.56 11.44
C VAL A 441 27.40 -15.64 10.57
N LYS A 442 27.23 -16.89 11.01
CA LYS A 442 27.55 -18.09 10.23
C LYS A 442 26.52 -18.28 9.12
N GLY A 443 26.97 -18.40 7.87
CA GLY A 443 26.11 -18.62 6.70
C GLY A 443 25.83 -20.10 6.44
N MET A 444 24.92 -20.37 5.51
CA MET A 444 24.49 -21.73 5.13
C MET A 444 25.64 -22.62 4.63
N HIS A 445 26.67 -22.05 4.02
CA HIS A 445 27.85 -22.77 3.52
C HIS A 445 28.96 -22.94 4.58
N GLY A 446 28.74 -22.42 5.80
CA GLY A 446 29.71 -22.45 6.90
C GLY A 446 30.69 -21.29 6.91
N ASP A 447 30.63 -20.37 5.95
CA ASP A 447 31.33 -19.08 5.99
C ASP A 447 30.88 -18.25 7.21
N THR A 448 31.72 -17.32 7.66
CA THR A 448 31.50 -16.59 8.92
C THR A 448 31.95 -15.15 8.75
N TYR A 449 31.00 -14.22 8.90
CA TYR A 449 31.17 -12.78 8.66
C TYR A 449 30.32 -11.99 9.65
N THR A 450 30.74 -10.76 9.96
CA THR A 450 29.90 -9.80 10.70
C THR A 450 28.67 -9.39 9.88
N VAL A 451 27.62 -8.90 10.55
CA VAL A 451 26.48 -8.26 9.86
C VAL A 451 26.95 -7.10 8.96
N PHE A 452 27.94 -6.32 9.38
CA PHE A 452 28.54 -5.25 8.56
C PHE A 452 29.15 -5.77 7.25
N GLU A 453 29.86 -6.90 7.29
CA GLU A 453 30.45 -7.53 6.10
C GLU A 453 29.36 -8.17 5.20
N ARG A 454 28.34 -8.81 5.79
CA ARG A 454 27.18 -9.35 5.05
C ARG A 454 26.43 -8.23 4.29
N PHE A 455 26.16 -7.11 4.96
CA PHE A 455 25.49 -5.95 4.35
C PHE A 455 26.37 -5.27 3.29
N SER A 456 27.69 -5.19 3.51
CA SER A 456 28.64 -4.71 2.49
C SER A 456 28.62 -5.60 1.24
N ARG A 457 28.69 -6.92 1.41
CA ARG A 457 28.56 -7.90 0.29
C ARG A 457 27.22 -7.74 -0.45
N ALA A 458 26.14 -7.41 0.24
CA ALA A 458 24.84 -7.15 -0.40
C ALA A 458 24.85 -5.87 -1.27
N MET A 459 25.58 -4.83 -0.86
CA MET A 459 25.74 -3.61 -1.67
C MET A 459 26.71 -3.83 -2.85
N ASP A 460 27.76 -4.62 -2.64
CA ASP A 460 28.68 -5.04 -3.72
C ASP A 460 27.96 -5.91 -4.76
N TRP A 461 27.04 -6.78 -4.34
CA TRP A 461 26.13 -7.49 -5.24
C TRP A 461 25.25 -6.54 -6.06
N LEU A 462 24.57 -5.57 -5.43
CA LEU A 462 23.75 -4.59 -6.16
C LEU A 462 24.55 -3.73 -7.15
N LEU A 463 25.79 -3.38 -6.82
CA LEU A 463 26.65 -2.58 -7.69
C LEU A 463 27.32 -3.39 -8.82
N SER A 464 27.35 -4.72 -8.72
CA SER A 464 27.88 -5.63 -9.76
C SER A 464 26.81 -6.33 -10.59
N ALA A 465 25.59 -6.49 -10.08
CA ALA A 465 24.42 -7.03 -10.79
C ALA A 465 23.78 -5.99 -11.76
N ARG A 466 24.63 -5.30 -12.52
CA ARG A 466 24.29 -4.22 -13.47
C ARG A 466 24.75 -4.55 -14.88
N ASP A 467 24.12 -3.93 -15.87
CA ASP A 467 24.49 -4.06 -17.27
C ASP A 467 25.63 -3.11 -17.69
N GLU A 468 26.00 -3.17 -18.97
CA GLU A 468 27.03 -2.32 -19.61
C GLU A 468 26.71 -0.81 -19.59
N ARG A 469 25.48 -0.41 -19.20
CA ARG A 469 25.05 0.98 -18.99
C ARG A 469 25.05 1.38 -17.52
N GLY A 470 25.33 0.46 -16.59
CA GLY A 470 25.26 0.69 -15.15
C GLY A 470 23.84 0.61 -14.57
N LEU A 471 22.88 -0.02 -15.27
CA LEU A 471 21.49 -0.21 -14.82
C LEU A 471 21.29 -1.62 -14.22
N SER A 472 20.51 -1.74 -13.15
CA SER A 472 20.31 -3.02 -12.43
C SER A 472 19.45 -4.01 -13.23
N TYR A 473 19.92 -5.26 -13.39
CA TYR A 473 19.15 -6.32 -14.06
C TYR A 473 17.81 -6.61 -13.35
N ILE A 474 16.79 -7.01 -14.10
CA ILE A 474 15.46 -7.39 -13.57
C ILE A 474 15.16 -8.89 -13.61
N ALA A 475 15.87 -9.68 -14.42
CA ALA A 475 15.58 -11.10 -14.64
C ALA A 475 14.07 -11.39 -14.85
N GLN A 476 13.43 -12.14 -13.95
CA GLN A 476 11.99 -12.43 -13.99
C GLN A 476 11.16 -11.66 -12.94
N GLY A 477 11.72 -10.60 -12.36
CA GLY A 477 10.98 -9.59 -11.63
C GLY A 477 11.82 -8.79 -10.64
N ASP A 478 11.19 -7.75 -10.10
CA ASP A 478 11.72 -6.97 -8.98
C ASP A 478 10.66 -6.97 -7.85
N TRP A 479 10.50 -5.87 -7.09
CA TRP A 479 9.38 -5.74 -6.14
C TRP A 479 7.99 -5.97 -6.79
N CYS A 480 7.86 -5.79 -8.11
CA CYS A 480 6.68 -6.17 -8.87
C CYS A 480 6.75 -7.65 -9.31
N ASP A 481 6.40 -8.57 -8.41
CA ASP A 481 6.26 -10.03 -8.60
C ASP A 481 5.75 -10.53 -9.99
N PRO A 482 4.84 -9.83 -10.71
CA PRO A 482 4.39 -10.27 -12.03
C PRO A 482 5.07 -9.59 -13.24
N MET A 483 6.12 -8.77 -13.06
CA MET A 483 6.87 -8.13 -14.15
C MET A 483 7.94 -9.08 -14.75
N ASN A 484 7.51 -10.23 -15.23
CA ASN A 484 8.38 -11.38 -15.42
C ASN A 484 8.96 -11.59 -16.83
N MET A 485 8.73 -10.68 -17.78
CA MET A 485 9.23 -10.80 -19.16
C MET A 485 10.04 -9.60 -19.65
N VAL A 486 10.42 -8.69 -18.77
CA VAL A 486 11.32 -7.57 -19.11
C VAL A 486 12.75 -8.05 -19.32
N GLY A 487 13.26 -8.94 -18.45
CA GLY A 487 14.67 -9.37 -18.43
C GLY A 487 14.89 -10.89 -18.46
N TYR A 488 13.91 -11.66 -18.88
CA TYR A 488 13.94 -13.13 -18.82
C TYR A 488 14.95 -13.77 -19.78
N LYS A 489 15.46 -13.03 -20.77
CA LYS A 489 16.57 -13.43 -21.65
C LYS A 489 17.94 -13.00 -21.12
N GLY A 490 18.01 -12.40 -19.93
CA GLY A 490 19.24 -12.04 -19.23
C GLY A 490 19.86 -10.69 -19.63
N LYS A 491 19.08 -9.76 -20.18
CA LYS A 491 19.54 -8.41 -20.60
C LYS A 491 18.69 -7.26 -20.07
N GLY A 492 17.41 -7.49 -19.81
CA GLY A 492 16.50 -6.46 -19.36
C GLY A 492 16.85 -5.92 -17.96
N VAL A 493 16.59 -4.63 -17.76
CA VAL A 493 16.97 -3.86 -16.58
C VAL A 493 15.79 -3.10 -15.99
N SER A 494 15.77 -2.98 -14.67
CA SER A 494 14.70 -2.31 -13.93
C SER A 494 15.10 -0.87 -13.59
N GLY A 495 14.28 0.10 -14.00
CA GLY A 495 14.43 1.49 -13.59
C GLY A 495 14.15 1.71 -12.10
N TRP A 496 13.18 0.99 -11.52
CA TRP A 496 12.91 1.05 -10.09
C TRP A 496 14.11 0.54 -9.26
N LEU A 497 14.56 -0.69 -9.50
CA LEU A 497 15.71 -1.27 -8.79
C LEU A 497 17.00 -0.44 -8.96
N THR A 498 17.25 0.13 -10.14
CA THR A 498 18.38 1.07 -10.34
C THR A 498 18.31 2.23 -9.33
N LEU A 499 17.20 2.97 -9.31
CA LEU A 499 17.01 4.10 -8.40
C LEU A 499 16.96 3.67 -6.91
N ALA A 500 16.44 2.48 -6.63
CA ALA A 500 16.40 1.92 -5.29
C ALA A 500 17.79 1.46 -4.79
N THR A 501 18.66 0.96 -5.68
CA THR A 501 20.06 0.66 -5.38
C THR A 501 20.79 1.93 -4.93
N ALA A 502 20.59 3.07 -5.61
CA ALA A 502 21.20 4.33 -5.18
C ALA A 502 20.78 4.75 -3.76
N TYR A 503 19.49 4.58 -3.40
CA TYR A 503 19.00 4.84 -2.03
C TYR A 503 19.62 3.90 -1.00
N ALA A 504 19.58 2.59 -1.24
CA ALA A 504 20.15 1.56 -0.36
C ALA A 504 21.66 1.75 -0.13
N VAL A 505 22.40 2.02 -1.19
CA VAL A 505 23.85 2.23 -1.16
C VAL A 505 24.22 3.56 -0.47
N ASN A 506 23.43 4.62 -0.64
CA ASN A 506 23.61 5.88 0.11
C ASN A 506 23.33 5.71 1.62
N ILE A 507 22.30 4.96 2.01
CA ILE A 507 22.07 4.61 3.42
C ILE A 507 23.28 3.83 3.96
N TRP A 508 23.74 2.80 3.24
CA TRP A 508 24.86 2.00 3.69
C TRP A 508 26.17 2.79 3.77
N ALA A 509 26.39 3.76 2.87
CA ALA A 509 27.52 4.68 2.95
C ALA A 509 27.50 5.55 4.22
N ASN A 510 26.31 6.00 4.66
CA ASN A 510 26.18 6.77 5.90
C ASN A 510 26.47 5.90 7.13
N VAL A 511 26.03 4.63 7.14
CA VAL A 511 26.42 3.66 8.19
C VAL A 511 27.92 3.37 8.16
N CYS A 512 28.53 3.24 6.98
CA CYS A 512 29.98 3.10 6.83
C CYS A 512 30.73 4.29 7.44
N GLU A 513 30.28 5.52 7.18
CA GLU A 513 30.89 6.74 7.74
C GLU A 513 30.76 6.81 9.26
N GLN A 514 29.59 6.47 9.81
CA GLN A 514 29.35 6.37 11.26
C GLN A 514 30.25 5.33 11.94
N GLN A 515 30.50 4.18 11.28
CA GLN A 515 31.45 3.15 11.73
C GLN A 515 32.93 3.47 11.39
N GLY A 516 33.25 4.70 10.99
CA GLY A 516 34.61 5.16 10.69
C GLY A 516 35.24 4.55 9.42
N LYS A 517 34.45 3.94 8.54
CA LYS A 517 34.88 3.28 7.29
C LYS A 517 34.80 4.24 6.10
N THR A 518 35.46 5.38 6.20
CA THR A 518 35.35 6.51 5.25
C THR A 518 35.66 6.14 3.79
N GLU A 519 36.59 5.22 3.55
CA GLU A 519 36.90 4.71 2.21
C GLU A 519 35.72 3.94 1.59
N LEU A 520 35.07 3.06 2.38
CA LEU A 520 33.87 2.35 1.96
C LEU A 520 32.70 3.32 1.74
N ALA A 521 32.50 4.29 2.64
CA ALA A 521 31.49 5.33 2.47
C ALA A 521 31.70 6.13 1.17
N THR A 522 32.95 6.44 0.83
CA THR A 522 33.32 7.13 -0.41
C THR A 522 33.06 6.26 -1.65
N ARG A 523 33.43 4.98 -1.60
CA ARG A 523 33.19 4.01 -2.69
C ARG A 523 31.70 3.79 -2.94
N TYR A 524 30.91 3.61 -1.89
CA TYR A 524 29.46 3.44 -2.00
C TYR A 524 28.77 4.72 -2.50
N ARG A 525 29.15 5.90 -2.01
CA ARG A 525 28.66 7.20 -2.56
C ARG A 525 29.05 7.40 -4.03
N ALA A 526 30.17 6.84 -4.51
CA ALA A 526 30.50 6.84 -5.93
C ALA A 526 29.57 5.91 -6.73
N GLY A 527 29.41 4.66 -6.31
CA GLY A 527 28.48 3.72 -6.96
C GLY A 527 27.03 4.20 -6.99
N ALA A 528 26.56 4.87 -5.93
CA ALA A 528 25.22 5.47 -5.91
C ALA A 528 25.07 6.63 -6.91
N ARG A 529 26.14 7.41 -7.17
CA ARG A 529 26.15 8.42 -8.24
C ARG A 529 26.13 7.76 -9.62
N GLU A 530 27.03 6.81 -9.90
CA GLU A 530 27.04 6.07 -11.18
C GLU A 530 25.66 5.52 -11.56
N VAL A 531 24.95 4.95 -10.58
CA VAL A 531 23.61 4.37 -10.75
C VAL A 531 22.55 5.45 -11.02
N ASN A 532 22.62 6.60 -10.35
CA ASN A 532 21.74 7.76 -10.62
C ASN A 532 22.06 8.43 -11.97
N ASP A 533 23.33 8.53 -12.35
CA ASP A 533 23.78 9.12 -13.61
C ASP A 533 23.32 8.24 -14.79
N ALA A 534 23.48 6.92 -14.68
CA ALA A 534 22.93 5.95 -15.63
C ALA A 534 21.39 6.04 -15.74
N ALA A 535 20.69 6.18 -14.61
CA ALA A 535 19.23 6.34 -14.62
C ALA A 535 18.80 7.65 -15.31
N ASN A 536 19.51 8.77 -15.11
CA ASN A 536 19.24 10.02 -15.81
C ASN A 536 19.55 9.92 -17.32
N ALA A 537 20.66 9.27 -17.70
CA ALA A 537 21.06 9.12 -19.09
C ALA A 537 20.16 8.18 -19.92
N HIS A 538 19.48 7.22 -19.28
CA HIS A 538 18.79 6.12 -19.98
C HIS A 538 17.32 5.91 -19.61
N LEU A 539 16.82 6.52 -18.54
CA LEU A 539 15.45 6.33 -18.06
C LEU A 539 14.65 7.63 -17.91
N TRP A 540 15.26 8.81 -17.94
CA TRP A 540 14.50 10.07 -17.86
C TRP A 540 13.77 10.38 -19.18
N ASP A 541 12.43 10.44 -19.14
CA ASP A 541 11.56 10.66 -20.30
C ASP A 541 11.07 12.13 -20.40
N GLY A 542 11.85 13.06 -19.86
CA GLY A 542 11.59 14.51 -19.88
C GLY A 542 10.74 15.03 -18.71
N ASP A 543 9.74 14.25 -18.26
CA ASP A 543 8.83 14.64 -17.15
C ASP A 543 8.82 13.62 -15.99
N TRP A 544 9.18 12.36 -16.24
CA TRP A 544 9.27 11.28 -15.25
C TRP A 544 10.29 10.21 -15.66
N PHE A 545 10.64 9.29 -14.75
CA PHE A 545 11.50 8.15 -15.01
C PHE A 545 10.72 6.94 -15.54
N ALA A 546 11.25 6.32 -16.59
CA ALA A 546 10.81 5.07 -17.18
C ALA A 546 10.85 3.91 -16.18
N ARG A 547 10.05 2.87 -16.45
CA ARG A 547 9.93 1.71 -15.56
C ARG A 547 11.08 0.71 -15.70
N GLY A 548 11.68 0.63 -16.89
CA GLY A 548 12.80 -0.23 -17.22
C GLY A 548 13.05 -0.31 -18.72
N ILE A 549 13.96 -1.18 -19.10
CA ILE A 549 14.33 -1.45 -20.50
C ILE A 549 14.34 -2.95 -20.71
N THR A 550 13.67 -3.43 -21.76
CA THR A 550 13.48 -4.87 -22.01
C THR A 550 14.70 -5.53 -22.62
N ASP A 551 14.72 -6.88 -22.66
CA ASP A 551 15.80 -7.68 -23.26
C ASP A 551 16.12 -7.32 -24.73
N ASP A 552 15.12 -6.81 -25.46
CA ASP A 552 15.25 -6.36 -26.86
C ASP A 552 15.47 -4.82 -26.96
N ASN A 553 15.92 -4.22 -25.86
CA ASN A 553 16.27 -2.80 -25.69
C ASN A 553 15.10 -1.80 -25.86
N VAL A 554 13.87 -2.18 -25.50
CA VAL A 554 12.70 -1.29 -25.53
C VAL A 554 12.52 -0.61 -24.17
N ILE A 555 12.64 0.72 -24.12
CA ILE A 555 12.30 1.51 -22.93
C ILE A 555 10.76 1.59 -22.81
N PHE A 556 10.23 1.31 -21.62
CA PHE A 556 8.79 1.32 -21.31
C PHE A 556 8.48 2.04 -19.98
N GLY A 557 7.22 2.45 -19.80
CA GLY A 557 6.82 3.38 -18.73
C GLY A 557 7.03 4.84 -19.12
N VAL A 558 6.82 5.16 -20.40
CA VAL A 558 7.19 6.42 -21.04
C VAL A 558 6.02 7.04 -21.82
N LYS A 559 6.10 8.35 -22.13
CA LYS A 559 5.07 9.19 -22.78
C LYS A 559 4.40 8.58 -24.01
N LYS A 560 5.12 7.74 -24.75
CA LYS A 560 4.69 7.04 -25.98
C LYS A 560 3.91 5.74 -25.73
N ASP A 561 3.97 5.17 -24.53
CA ASP A 561 3.18 3.97 -24.18
C ASP A 561 1.71 4.38 -23.97
N ALA A 562 0.77 3.65 -24.58
CA ALA A 562 -0.66 3.91 -24.45
C ALA A 562 -1.27 3.33 -23.14
N GLU A 563 -0.65 2.28 -22.59
CA GLU A 563 -1.01 1.61 -21.35
C GLU A 563 0.26 1.42 -20.50
N GLY A 564 0.17 1.52 -19.18
CA GLY A 564 1.33 1.52 -18.30
C GLY A 564 2.29 2.69 -18.53
N ARG A 565 1.76 3.86 -18.89
CA ARG A 565 2.47 5.05 -19.39
C ARG A 565 3.35 5.75 -18.36
N ILE A 566 2.91 5.81 -17.10
CA ILE A 566 3.69 6.31 -15.97
C ILE A 566 3.51 5.37 -14.78
N TRP A 567 4.60 5.06 -14.10
CA TRP A 567 4.64 4.15 -12.94
C TRP A 567 5.06 4.92 -11.69
N LEU A 568 4.41 4.68 -10.55
CA LEU A 568 4.67 5.38 -9.31
C LEU A 568 6.06 5.04 -8.72
N ASN A 569 6.47 3.78 -8.80
CA ASN A 569 7.67 3.28 -8.12
C ASN A 569 8.98 3.95 -8.57
N PRO A 570 9.32 4.09 -9.87
CA PRO A 570 10.51 4.85 -10.28
C PRO A 570 10.48 6.29 -9.78
N GLN A 571 9.32 6.96 -9.78
CA GLN A 571 9.19 8.35 -9.35
C GLN A 571 9.56 8.50 -7.87
N THR A 572 8.87 7.75 -7.03
CA THR A 572 9.12 7.65 -5.59
C THR A 572 10.58 7.35 -5.24
N TRP A 573 11.19 6.37 -5.90
CA TRP A 573 12.54 5.94 -5.54
C TRP A 573 13.64 6.79 -6.18
N SER A 574 13.34 7.56 -7.25
CA SER A 574 14.23 8.62 -7.74
C SER A 574 14.37 9.78 -6.75
N ILE A 575 13.28 10.11 -6.03
CA ILE A 575 13.31 11.09 -4.94
C ILE A 575 14.18 10.56 -3.79
N LEU A 576 13.88 9.37 -3.28
CA LEU A 576 14.60 8.76 -2.14
C LEU A 576 16.09 8.53 -2.45
N GLY A 577 16.42 8.05 -3.65
CA GLY A 577 17.80 7.78 -4.07
C GLY A 577 18.63 9.01 -4.43
N GLY A 578 18.01 10.21 -4.47
CA GLY A 578 18.66 11.43 -4.96
C GLY A 578 18.92 11.44 -6.47
N GLY A 579 18.24 10.57 -7.23
CA GLY A 579 18.34 10.51 -8.69
C GLY A 579 17.51 11.58 -9.41
N ALA A 580 16.49 12.14 -8.76
CA ALA A 580 15.71 13.27 -9.26
C ALA A 580 16.22 14.60 -8.69
N SER A 581 16.68 15.50 -9.57
CA SER A 581 16.92 16.91 -9.21
C SER A 581 15.62 17.65 -8.89
N ALA A 582 15.70 18.78 -8.16
CA ALA A 582 14.53 19.58 -7.81
C ALA A 582 13.66 19.98 -9.02
N GLY A 583 14.29 20.32 -10.17
CA GLY A 583 13.57 20.63 -11.41
C GLY A 583 12.89 19.42 -12.08
N GLN A 584 13.40 18.20 -11.85
CA GLN A 584 12.73 16.97 -12.25
C GLN A 584 11.55 16.64 -11.32
N ILE A 585 11.72 16.81 -10.00
CA ILE A 585 10.64 16.64 -9.01
C ILE A 585 9.48 17.61 -9.32
N ALA A 586 9.78 18.87 -9.64
CA ALA A 586 8.78 19.87 -10.01
C ALA A 586 7.97 19.55 -11.27
N ARG A 587 8.51 18.76 -12.22
CA ARG A 587 7.78 18.24 -13.40
C ARG A 587 7.04 16.93 -13.09
N MET A 588 7.66 16.07 -12.31
CA MET A 588 7.19 14.72 -11.99
C MET A 588 5.98 14.71 -11.05
N LEU A 589 5.93 15.60 -10.05
CA LEU A 589 4.81 15.66 -9.10
C LEU A 589 3.46 16.06 -9.74
N PRO A 590 3.38 17.07 -10.64
CA PRO A 590 2.20 17.29 -11.47
C PRO A 590 1.80 16.08 -12.33
N ALA A 591 2.77 15.42 -12.97
CA ALA A 591 2.49 14.26 -13.83
C ALA A 591 1.90 13.06 -13.05
N VAL A 592 2.29 12.88 -11.78
CA VAL A 592 1.70 11.90 -10.86
C VAL A 592 0.28 12.32 -10.43
N ASP A 593 0.02 13.61 -10.17
CA ASP A 593 -1.34 14.07 -9.86
C ASP A 593 -2.32 13.94 -11.02
N GLU A 594 -1.89 14.27 -12.24
CA GLU A 594 -2.73 14.21 -13.45
C GLU A 594 -3.12 12.77 -13.79
N GLN A 595 -2.18 11.82 -13.68
CA GLN A 595 -2.33 10.48 -14.24
C GLN A 595 -2.55 9.38 -13.19
N LEU A 596 -2.14 9.57 -11.94
CA LEU A 596 -2.14 8.50 -10.91
C LEU A 596 -3.00 8.80 -9.67
N SER A 597 -3.26 10.06 -9.33
CA SER A 597 -4.08 10.43 -8.16
C SER A 597 -5.58 10.14 -8.39
N THR A 598 -6.20 9.33 -7.52
CA THR A 598 -7.65 9.04 -7.53
C THR A 598 -8.29 9.45 -6.18
N PRO A 599 -9.63 9.49 -6.04
CA PRO A 599 -10.29 9.73 -4.76
C PRO A 599 -9.91 8.72 -3.66
N TYR A 600 -9.51 7.50 -4.03
CA TYR A 600 -9.22 6.40 -3.11
C TYR A 600 -7.72 6.23 -2.78
N GLY A 601 -6.86 7.08 -3.36
CA GLY A 601 -5.40 7.02 -3.26
C GLY A 601 -4.72 7.02 -4.64
N VAL A 602 -3.39 6.94 -4.64
CA VAL A 602 -2.57 6.98 -5.88
C VAL A 602 -2.42 5.57 -6.46
N VAL A 603 -2.70 5.37 -7.76
CA VAL A 603 -2.50 4.08 -8.44
C VAL A 603 -1.02 3.85 -8.77
N MET A 604 -0.58 2.59 -8.77
CA MET A 604 0.84 2.27 -8.97
C MET A 604 1.33 2.43 -10.42
N PHE A 605 0.42 2.46 -11.39
CA PHE A 605 0.63 2.97 -12.75
C PHE A 605 -0.70 3.24 -13.46
N ALA A 606 -0.68 4.04 -14.53
CA ALA A 606 -1.82 4.28 -15.41
C ALA A 606 -1.39 4.59 -16.86
N PRO A 607 -2.28 4.43 -17.86
CA PRO A 607 -3.53 3.64 -17.79
C PRO A 607 -3.28 2.17 -17.44
N ALA A 608 -4.28 1.44 -16.96
CA ALA A 608 -4.11 0.01 -16.68
C ALA A 608 -4.06 -0.80 -17.99
N TYR A 609 -3.25 -1.87 -18.05
CA TYR A 609 -3.13 -2.69 -19.25
C TYR A 609 -4.41 -3.48 -19.51
N SER A 610 -4.91 -3.46 -20.75
CA SER A 610 -6.12 -4.21 -21.16
C SER A 610 -5.81 -5.53 -21.86
N ALA A 611 -4.56 -5.76 -22.28
CA ALA A 611 -4.08 -6.98 -22.93
C ALA A 611 -2.65 -7.33 -22.52
N MET A 612 -2.21 -8.55 -22.87
CA MET A 612 -0.83 -8.99 -22.65
C MET A 612 0.15 -8.13 -23.45
N ARG A 613 1.15 -7.57 -22.76
CA ARG A 613 2.36 -7.01 -23.37
C ARG A 613 3.53 -7.96 -23.12
N GLU A 614 3.95 -8.67 -24.15
CA GLU A 614 4.88 -9.82 -24.04
C GLU A 614 6.31 -9.43 -23.63
N ASP A 615 6.74 -8.18 -23.86
CA ASP A 615 8.03 -7.64 -23.39
C ASP A 615 7.98 -7.08 -21.95
N VAL A 616 6.85 -7.19 -21.25
CA VAL A 616 6.69 -6.79 -19.84
C VAL A 616 6.20 -7.94 -18.95
N GLY A 617 5.26 -8.74 -19.44
CA GLY A 617 4.86 -10.01 -18.83
C GLY A 617 3.55 -10.01 -18.05
N ARG A 618 3.42 -10.99 -17.16
CA ARG A 618 2.19 -11.43 -16.46
C ARG A 618 1.42 -10.31 -15.75
N VAL A 619 2.07 -9.22 -15.36
CA VAL A 619 1.44 -8.04 -14.76
C VAL A 619 0.32 -7.50 -15.65
N THR A 620 0.54 -7.49 -16.96
CA THR A 620 -0.39 -6.97 -17.96
C THR A 620 -1.62 -7.87 -18.21
N GLN A 621 -1.60 -9.10 -17.68
CA GLN A 621 -2.70 -10.06 -17.79
C GLN A 621 -3.69 -10.01 -16.63
N LYS A 622 -3.35 -9.33 -15.52
CA LYS A 622 -4.28 -9.11 -14.40
C LYS A 622 -5.39 -8.17 -14.86
N PHE A 623 -6.60 -8.32 -14.33
CA PHE A 623 -7.71 -7.45 -14.73
C PHE A 623 -7.40 -5.96 -14.44
N PRO A 624 -7.74 -5.01 -15.34
CA PRO A 624 -7.48 -3.58 -15.14
C PRO A 624 -7.89 -3.03 -13.76
N GLY A 625 -6.96 -2.34 -13.10
CA GLY A 625 -7.14 -1.78 -11.77
C GLY A 625 -7.04 -2.80 -10.63
N SER A 626 -6.79 -4.09 -10.91
CA SER A 626 -6.80 -5.18 -9.92
C SER A 626 -5.38 -5.57 -9.53
N ALA A 627 -5.05 -5.43 -8.24
CA ALA A 627 -3.71 -5.68 -7.70
C ALA A 627 -2.63 -4.97 -8.55
N GLU A 628 -1.55 -5.63 -8.95
CA GLU A 628 -0.41 -4.93 -9.57
C GLU A 628 -0.72 -4.28 -10.94
N ASN A 629 -1.83 -4.61 -11.62
CA ASN A 629 -2.21 -3.90 -12.85
C ASN A 629 -3.00 -2.62 -12.53
N GLY A 630 -2.29 -1.56 -12.17
CA GLY A 630 -2.85 -0.21 -12.02
C GLY A 630 -3.89 -0.04 -10.90
N SER A 631 -3.83 -0.86 -9.83
CA SER A 631 -4.62 -0.59 -8.62
C SER A 631 -4.04 0.54 -7.77
N VAL A 632 -4.83 1.04 -6.82
CA VAL A 632 -4.30 1.77 -5.65
C VAL A 632 -3.66 0.71 -4.74
N TYR A 633 -2.47 0.27 -5.14
CA TYR A 633 -1.71 -0.73 -4.42
C TYR A 633 -1.03 -0.02 -3.25
N ASN A 634 -1.61 -0.13 -2.04
CA ASN A 634 -1.32 0.78 -0.95
C ASN A 634 0.17 0.76 -0.54
N HIS A 635 0.87 -0.36 -0.79
CA HIS A 635 2.31 -0.50 -0.52
C HIS A 635 3.17 0.37 -1.46
N ALA A 636 2.78 0.56 -2.72
CA ALA A 636 3.44 1.52 -3.62
C ALA A 636 3.11 2.97 -3.23
N ALA A 637 1.84 3.23 -2.87
CA ALA A 637 1.39 4.55 -2.45
C ALA A 637 2.05 5.01 -1.13
N VAL A 638 2.37 4.11 -0.20
CA VAL A 638 3.04 4.48 1.06
C VAL A 638 4.55 4.72 0.90
N PHE A 639 5.21 4.05 -0.06
CA PHE A 639 6.55 4.49 -0.47
C PHE A 639 6.50 5.94 -1.00
N TYR A 640 5.49 6.28 -1.81
CA TYR A 640 5.32 7.63 -2.33
C TYR A 640 5.11 8.64 -1.19
N VAL A 641 4.23 8.36 -0.23
CA VAL A 641 4.07 9.15 1.01
C VAL A 641 5.43 9.38 1.71
N HIS A 642 6.25 8.34 1.86
CA HIS A 642 7.57 8.46 2.48
C HIS A 642 8.49 9.41 1.69
N SER A 643 8.54 9.27 0.36
CA SER A 643 9.32 10.15 -0.52
C SER A 643 8.86 11.62 -0.51
N LEU A 644 7.56 11.87 -0.35
CA LEU A 644 7.02 13.21 -0.24
C LEU A 644 7.41 13.88 1.08
N TYR A 645 7.36 13.15 2.20
CA TYR A 645 7.88 13.65 3.48
C TYR A 645 9.41 13.87 3.45
N SER A 646 10.19 13.15 2.63
CA SER A 646 11.63 13.43 2.50
C SER A 646 11.97 14.70 1.71
N VAL A 647 10.99 15.32 1.02
CA VAL A 647 11.17 16.60 0.29
C VAL A 647 10.23 17.72 0.77
N GLY A 648 9.50 17.53 1.88
CA GLY A 648 8.65 18.56 2.48
C GLY A 648 7.26 18.73 1.86
N GLU A 649 6.84 17.84 0.95
CA GLU A 649 5.52 17.84 0.28
C GLU A 649 4.39 17.37 1.23
N ARG A 650 4.32 17.95 2.43
CA ARG A 650 3.51 17.50 3.57
C ARG A 650 2.01 17.35 3.28
N ASP A 651 1.43 18.27 2.53
CA ASP A 651 -0.01 18.30 2.22
C ASP A 651 -0.38 17.15 1.27
N ARG A 652 0.47 16.92 0.27
CA ARG A 652 0.38 15.82 -0.69
C ARG A 652 0.63 14.47 -0.01
N ALA A 653 1.62 14.40 0.88
CA ALA A 653 1.96 13.22 1.68
C ALA A 653 0.81 12.83 2.62
N TYR A 654 0.28 13.78 3.40
CA TYR A 654 -0.85 13.55 4.30
C TYR A 654 -2.11 13.14 3.53
N LYS A 655 -2.44 13.80 2.41
CA LYS A 655 -3.56 13.43 1.54
C LYS A 655 -3.47 11.98 1.10
N ALA A 656 -2.35 11.57 0.50
CA ALA A 656 -2.16 10.20 0.01
C ALA A 656 -2.17 9.16 1.15
N LEU A 657 -1.61 9.49 2.33
CA LEU A 657 -1.64 8.63 3.52
C LEU A 657 -3.06 8.46 4.08
N ARG A 658 -3.81 9.56 4.21
CA ARG A 658 -5.18 9.55 4.74
C ARG A 658 -6.17 8.85 3.81
N GLN A 659 -5.93 8.90 2.50
CA GLN A 659 -6.72 8.16 1.50
C GLN A 659 -6.61 6.64 1.62
N MET A 660 -5.62 6.08 2.34
CA MET A 660 -5.53 4.63 2.60
C MET A 660 -6.56 4.15 3.63
N ILE A 661 -7.20 5.05 4.37
CA ILE A 661 -8.16 4.73 5.44
C ILE A 661 -9.58 5.03 4.94
N PRO A 662 -10.52 4.07 4.98
CA PRO A 662 -11.92 4.29 4.56
C PRO A 662 -12.63 5.36 5.38
N GLY A 663 -13.54 6.10 4.73
CA GLY A 663 -14.39 7.10 5.37
C GLY A 663 -13.78 8.50 5.50
N PRO A 664 -14.55 9.48 6.01
CA PRO A 664 -15.71 9.29 6.89
C PRO A 664 -17.08 9.23 6.19
N THR A 665 -17.16 9.37 4.85
CA THR A 665 -18.45 9.39 4.15
C THR A 665 -19.03 7.99 3.95
N GLU A 666 -20.36 7.87 4.06
CA GLU A 666 -21.07 6.60 3.82
C GLU A 666 -20.85 6.08 2.39
N GLU A 667 -20.73 6.98 1.41
CA GLU A 667 -20.42 6.65 0.02
C GLU A 667 -19.05 5.97 -0.14
N ASP A 668 -18.00 6.47 0.53
CA ASP A 668 -16.68 5.84 0.51
C ASP A 668 -16.70 4.49 1.24
N TYR A 669 -17.31 4.40 2.41
CA TYR A 669 -17.48 3.13 3.13
C TYR A 669 -18.20 2.06 2.29
N VAL A 670 -19.27 2.42 1.59
CA VAL A 670 -20.04 1.50 0.72
C VAL A 670 -19.25 1.13 -0.53
N GLN A 671 -18.58 2.08 -1.19
CA GLN A 671 -17.81 1.80 -2.41
C GLN A 671 -16.55 0.97 -2.12
N ARG A 672 -15.83 1.26 -1.02
CA ARG A 672 -14.69 0.43 -0.57
C ARG A 672 -15.17 -0.92 -0.03
N GLY A 673 -16.31 -0.95 0.66
CA GLY A 673 -16.97 -2.17 1.12
C GLY A 673 -16.27 -2.91 2.27
N GLN A 674 -15.43 -2.23 3.06
CA GLN A 674 -14.70 -2.78 4.21
C GLN A 674 -14.95 -1.96 5.49
N LEU A 675 -14.58 -2.52 6.65
CA LEU A 675 -14.46 -1.74 7.88
C LEU A 675 -13.12 -0.98 7.91
N PRO A 676 -13.03 0.22 8.53
CA PRO A 676 -11.77 0.94 8.75
C PRO A 676 -10.99 0.36 9.95
N VAL A 677 -10.72 -0.95 9.93
CA VAL A 677 -10.00 -1.69 11.00
C VAL A 677 -8.73 -2.38 10.50
N TYR A 678 -8.40 -2.21 9.22
CA TYR A 678 -7.13 -2.60 8.58
C TYR A 678 -6.98 -1.87 7.23
N ILE A 679 -5.74 -1.68 6.76
CA ILE A 679 -5.44 -1.27 5.38
C ILE A 679 -5.30 -2.55 4.52
N PRO A 680 -6.00 -2.68 3.39
CA PRO A 680 -5.87 -3.83 2.50
C PRO A 680 -4.62 -3.72 1.63
N ASN A 681 -4.18 -4.81 0.99
CA ASN A 681 -3.06 -4.71 0.03
C ASN A 681 -3.36 -3.80 -1.17
N TYR A 682 -4.62 -3.69 -1.62
CA TYR A 682 -5.03 -2.69 -2.61
C TYR A 682 -6.50 -2.22 -2.46
N TYR A 683 -6.76 -1.00 -2.91
CA TYR A 683 -8.08 -0.56 -3.37
C TYR A 683 -8.09 -0.56 -4.91
N ARG A 684 -9.22 -0.95 -5.51
CA ARG A 684 -9.32 -1.10 -6.96
C ARG A 684 -9.01 0.23 -7.68
N GLY A 685 -8.07 0.20 -8.62
CA GLY A 685 -7.73 1.35 -9.47
C GLY A 685 -8.47 1.30 -10.81
N ALA A 686 -7.80 1.71 -11.89
CA ALA A 686 -8.41 1.98 -13.20
C ALA A 686 -9.66 2.87 -13.08
N TRP A 687 -9.50 4.01 -12.40
CA TRP A 687 -10.56 4.94 -12.02
C TRP A 687 -11.27 5.57 -13.23
N HIS A 688 -10.55 5.83 -14.32
CA HIS A 688 -11.12 6.45 -15.52
C HIS A 688 -11.78 5.42 -16.42
N GLU A 689 -11.23 4.21 -16.47
CA GLU A 689 -11.64 3.12 -17.34
C GLU A 689 -12.82 2.32 -16.74
N TYR A 690 -12.82 2.11 -15.42
CA TYR A 690 -13.81 1.31 -14.69
C TYR A 690 -14.27 1.97 -13.37
N PRO A 691 -14.74 3.24 -13.38
CA PRO A 691 -15.09 4.02 -12.17
C PRO A 691 -16.08 3.30 -11.24
N ARG A 692 -17.05 2.56 -11.80
CA ARG A 692 -18.03 1.75 -11.06
C ARG A 692 -17.39 0.77 -10.06
N THR A 693 -16.16 0.31 -10.30
CA THR A 693 -15.48 -0.69 -9.47
C THR A 693 -14.27 -0.18 -8.71
N ALA A 694 -13.74 0.98 -9.10
CA ALA A 694 -12.61 1.61 -8.43
C ALA A 694 -12.95 1.98 -6.96
N GLY A 695 -11.93 2.04 -6.11
CA GLY A 695 -12.07 2.20 -4.66
C GLY A 695 -12.37 0.90 -3.89
N ARG A 696 -12.96 -0.12 -4.51
CA ARG A 696 -13.30 -1.38 -3.81
C ARG A 696 -12.07 -2.02 -3.16
N SER A 697 -12.15 -2.35 -1.88
CA SER A 697 -11.10 -3.05 -1.13
C SER A 697 -10.92 -4.50 -1.59
N SER A 698 -9.66 -4.96 -1.66
CA SER A 698 -9.32 -6.37 -1.85
C SER A 698 -9.73 -7.27 -0.67
N GLN A 699 -10.07 -6.68 0.48
CA GLN A 699 -10.29 -7.35 1.78
C GLN A 699 -9.09 -8.15 2.32
N LEU A 700 -7.89 -8.07 1.71
CA LEU A 700 -6.70 -8.79 2.18
C LEU A 700 -5.90 -7.94 3.16
N PHE A 701 -5.97 -8.27 4.45
CA PHE A 701 -5.22 -7.63 5.53
C PHE A 701 -3.70 -7.95 5.50
N ASN A 702 -3.27 -8.91 4.69
CA ASN A 702 -1.87 -9.26 4.47
C ASN A 702 -1.19 -8.26 3.51
N THR A 703 -0.41 -7.32 4.05
CA THR A 703 0.33 -6.32 3.28
C THR A 703 1.45 -5.65 4.08
N GLY A 704 2.64 -5.55 3.48
CA GLY A 704 3.77 -4.76 4.00
C GLY A 704 3.51 -3.24 4.04
N THR A 705 2.36 -2.75 3.54
CA THR A 705 1.97 -1.34 3.63
C THR A 705 2.05 -0.80 5.06
N VAL A 706 1.65 -1.60 6.06
CA VAL A 706 1.40 -1.08 7.40
C VAL A 706 2.66 -0.70 8.18
N SER A 707 3.78 -1.40 7.99
CA SER A 707 5.06 -1.01 8.62
C SER A 707 5.54 0.34 8.10
N TRP A 708 5.43 0.56 6.79
CA TRP A 708 5.70 1.85 6.16
C TRP A 708 4.69 2.94 6.52
N ALA A 709 3.40 2.62 6.65
CA ALA A 709 2.38 3.58 7.07
C ALA A 709 2.64 4.04 8.51
N TYR A 710 2.95 3.11 9.41
CA TYR A 710 3.28 3.41 10.80
C TYR A 710 4.58 4.22 10.91
N ARG A 711 5.61 3.87 10.12
CA ARG A 711 6.81 4.71 9.94
C ARG A 711 6.46 6.13 9.46
N CYS A 712 5.56 6.28 8.47
CA CYS A 712 5.14 7.59 7.96
C CYS A 712 4.32 8.41 8.98
N PHE A 713 3.55 7.78 9.85
CA PHE A 713 2.89 8.48 10.96
C PHE A 713 3.90 8.94 12.02
N ILE A 714 4.81 8.06 12.44
CA ILE A 714 5.83 8.34 13.46
C ILE A 714 6.85 9.38 12.99
N GLU A 715 7.53 9.12 11.87
CA GLU A 715 8.70 9.88 11.40
C GLU A 715 8.35 10.99 10.40
N GLY A 716 7.21 10.90 9.72
CA GLY A 716 6.74 11.90 8.76
C GLY A 716 5.77 12.89 9.39
N LEU A 717 4.51 12.48 9.58
CA LEU A 717 3.44 13.35 10.07
C LEU A 717 3.75 13.92 11.47
N CYS A 718 4.03 13.06 12.44
CA CYS A 718 4.39 13.47 13.80
C CYS A 718 5.86 13.93 13.90
N GLY A 719 6.72 13.54 12.95
CA GLY A 719 8.12 13.97 12.90
C GLY A 719 8.99 13.53 14.08
N LEU A 720 8.62 12.46 14.79
CA LEU A 720 9.27 11.95 16.01
C LEU A 720 10.22 10.78 15.69
N ARG A 721 11.25 11.08 14.90
CA ARG A 721 12.27 10.14 14.40
C ARG A 721 13.48 10.09 15.33
N GLY A 722 14.02 8.89 15.57
CA GLY A 722 15.27 8.71 16.30
C GLY A 722 16.53 8.76 15.43
N ASP A 723 17.68 9.01 16.05
CA ASP A 723 19.02 8.86 15.45
C ASP A 723 20.06 8.54 16.57
N PRO A 724 21.39 8.46 16.33
CA PRO A 724 22.36 8.16 17.40
C PRO A 724 22.25 9.06 18.63
N ASP A 725 21.94 10.35 18.44
CA ASP A 725 21.99 11.40 19.46
C ASP A 725 20.70 11.51 20.30
N GLY A 726 19.59 10.95 19.84
CA GLY A 726 18.32 10.97 20.59
C GLY A 726 17.08 11.02 19.69
N LEU A 727 16.12 11.86 20.07
CA LEU A 727 14.84 12.06 19.36
C LEU A 727 14.83 13.40 18.62
N VAL A 728 14.69 13.38 17.30
CA VAL A 728 14.46 14.55 16.43
C VAL A 728 12.95 14.85 16.38
N ILE A 729 12.59 16.14 16.29
CA ILE A 729 11.21 16.62 16.43
C ILE A 729 10.88 17.59 15.28
N GLN A 730 10.45 17.05 14.14
CA GLN A 730 10.22 17.78 12.87
C GLN A 730 8.84 17.45 12.24
N PRO A 731 7.71 17.78 12.91
CA PRO A 731 6.36 17.41 12.48
C PRO A 731 5.95 18.06 11.16
N GLN A 732 5.56 17.24 10.18
CA GLN A 732 5.08 17.67 8.87
C GLN A 732 3.55 17.63 8.80
N LEU A 733 2.90 18.47 9.62
CA LEU A 733 1.43 18.56 9.66
C LEU A 733 0.87 19.14 8.33
N PRO A 734 -0.31 18.68 7.88
CA PRO A 734 -1.03 19.35 6.80
C PRO A 734 -1.36 20.80 7.17
N SER A 735 -1.39 21.66 6.17
CA SER A 735 -1.58 23.12 6.25
C SER A 735 -2.84 23.54 7.01
N ASP A 736 -3.91 22.76 6.94
CA ASP A 736 -5.20 23.04 7.59
C ASP A 736 -5.27 22.63 9.07
N TRP A 737 -4.19 22.09 9.66
CA TRP A 737 -4.14 21.73 11.08
C TRP A 737 -3.44 22.80 11.93
N ASP A 738 -4.17 23.33 12.93
CA ASP A 738 -3.61 24.23 13.95
C ASP A 738 -2.70 23.51 14.96
N GLY A 739 -2.82 22.19 15.08
CA GLY A 739 -1.99 21.38 15.97
C GLY A 739 -2.46 19.94 16.15
N ILE A 740 -1.63 19.15 16.84
CA ILE A 740 -1.91 17.77 17.29
C ILE A 740 -1.28 17.54 18.66
N LYS A 741 -1.76 16.55 19.42
CA LYS A 741 -0.98 15.96 20.52
C LYS A 741 -0.52 14.55 20.16
N VAL A 742 0.66 14.18 20.65
CA VAL A 742 1.27 12.87 20.39
C VAL A 742 1.85 12.31 21.69
N THR A 743 1.53 11.07 22.03
CA THR A 743 2.27 10.30 23.02
C THR A 743 3.15 9.27 22.30
N ARG A 744 4.45 9.34 22.56
CA ARG A 744 5.49 8.53 21.89
C ARG A 744 6.33 7.82 22.93
N LEU A 745 6.30 6.49 22.96
CA LEU A 745 7.32 5.69 23.65
C LEU A 745 8.56 5.64 22.77
N PHE A 746 9.74 5.96 23.31
CA PHE A 746 11.01 5.93 22.57
C PHE A 746 12.18 5.66 23.53
N ARG A 747 13.01 4.66 23.20
CA ARG A 747 14.16 4.20 24.00
C ARG A 747 13.86 4.05 25.51
N GLY A 748 12.68 3.48 25.81
CA GLY A 748 12.22 3.21 27.18
C GLY A 748 11.62 4.41 27.92
N ALA A 749 11.66 5.62 27.36
CA ALA A 749 11.00 6.80 27.91
C ALA A 749 9.66 7.09 27.21
N THR A 750 8.84 7.97 27.80
CA THR A 750 7.60 8.48 27.19
C THR A 750 7.73 9.97 26.88
N PHE A 751 7.32 10.39 25.70
CA PHE A 751 7.28 11.79 25.28
C PHE A 751 5.82 12.17 25.03
N ILE A 752 5.36 13.23 25.70
CA ILE A 752 4.05 13.85 25.47
C ILE A 752 4.32 15.15 24.74
N VAL A 753 3.99 15.21 23.45
CA VAL A 753 4.31 16.32 22.56
C VAL A 753 3.03 17.05 22.18
N ASP A 754 2.90 18.29 22.60
CA ASP A 754 1.85 19.23 22.18
C ASP A 754 2.41 20.07 21.01
N VAL A 755 1.98 19.75 19.78
CA VAL A 755 2.43 20.39 18.55
C VAL A 755 1.42 21.46 18.15
N ARG A 756 1.85 22.73 18.11
CA ARG A 756 1.00 23.87 17.76
C ARG A 756 1.61 24.69 16.63
N LYS A 757 0.78 25.10 15.67
CA LYS A 757 1.11 26.03 14.60
C LYS A 757 0.96 27.45 15.14
N VAL A 758 2.04 28.23 15.16
CA VAL A 758 2.07 29.60 15.70
C VAL A 758 3.01 30.49 14.89
N ASP A 759 2.82 31.80 14.93
CA ASP A 759 3.71 32.76 14.27
C ASP A 759 5.08 32.79 14.98
N VAL A 760 6.07 32.12 14.38
CA VAL A 760 7.47 32.07 14.82
C VAL A 760 8.39 31.97 13.60
N ASP A 761 9.51 32.70 13.62
CA ASP A 761 10.47 32.75 12.50
C ASP A 761 11.25 31.44 12.29
N LYS A 762 11.24 30.56 13.30
CA LYS A 762 11.91 29.26 13.32
C LYS A 762 11.09 28.25 14.12
N VAL A 763 11.31 26.97 13.85
CA VAL A 763 10.81 25.87 14.71
C VAL A 763 11.39 26.02 16.12
N VAL A 764 10.52 25.99 17.13
CA VAL A 764 10.91 26.09 18.55
C VAL A 764 10.35 24.89 19.32
N VAL A 765 11.22 24.11 19.95
CA VAL A 765 10.85 23.04 20.89
C VAL A 765 11.17 23.49 22.30
N LYS A 766 10.23 23.31 23.23
CA LYS A 766 10.43 23.60 24.66
C LYS A 766 10.23 22.37 25.54
N TYR A 767 11.09 22.25 26.55
CA TYR A 767 11.03 21.27 27.63
C TYR A 767 11.10 22.02 28.97
N GLU A 768 10.22 21.71 29.93
CA GLU A 768 10.12 22.45 31.21
C GLU A 768 10.04 23.98 31.03
N GLY A 769 9.45 24.44 29.92
CA GLY A 769 9.36 25.85 29.53
C GLY A 769 10.63 26.46 28.90
N GLN A 770 11.77 25.76 28.95
CA GLN A 770 13.04 26.18 28.35
C GLN A 770 13.12 25.75 26.88
N GLU A 771 13.65 26.61 26.01
CA GLU A 771 13.89 26.28 24.61
C GLU A 771 15.10 25.36 24.44
N LEU A 772 14.96 24.31 23.63
CA LEU A 772 16.06 23.41 23.27
C LEU A 772 16.96 24.09 22.22
N PRO A 773 18.30 23.96 22.28
CA PRO A 773 19.21 24.56 21.28
C PRO A 773 19.00 24.06 19.85
N GLU A 774 18.45 22.85 19.71
CA GLU A 774 18.09 22.18 18.47
C GLU A 774 16.67 21.63 18.62
N ALA A 775 15.97 21.32 17.51
CA ALA A 775 14.70 20.59 17.53
C ALA A 775 14.90 19.08 17.84
N ARG A 776 15.60 18.79 18.94
CA ARG A 776 16.14 17.49 19.29
C ARG A 776 16.23 17.32 20.81
N PHE A 777 15.80 16.17 21.32
CA PHE A 777 15.92 15.79 22.72
C PHE A 777 16.98 14.68 22.90
N ARG A 778 18.07 14.99 23.62
CA ARG A 778 19.26 14.12 23.78
C ARG A 778 19.33 13.35 25.12
N LYS A 779 18.78 13.89 26.21
CA LYS A 779 18.97 13.37 27.59
C LYS A 779 17.90 12.36 27.99
N ILE A 780 17.87 11.23 27.28
CA ILE A 780 16.81 10.21 27.42
C ILE A 780 17.16 9.20 28.52
N GLU A 781 16.26 9.04 29.50
CA GLU A 781 16.37 8.08 30.59
C GLU A 781 15.15 7.15 30.58
N PRO A 782 15.34 5.81 30.54
CA PRO A 782 14.24 4.86 30.58
C PRO A 782 13.34 5.04 31.81
N GLY A 783 12.03 4.91 31.61
CA GLY A 783 11.01 5.10 32.65
C GLY A 783 10.60 6.56 32.93
N LYS A 784 11.33 7.58 32.41
CA LYS A 784 10.89 8.98 32.52
C LYS A 784 9.78 9.30 31.51
N THR A 785 8.99 10.32 31.87
CA THR A 785 8.05 11.00 30.97
C THR A 785 8.53 12.43 30.77
N TYR A 786 8.53 12.89 29.52
CA TYR A 786 8.96 14.23 29.12
C TYR A 786 7.80 14.96 28.43
N GLU A 787 7.39 16.09 28.99
CA GLU A 787 6.40 16.97 28.37
C GLU A 787 7.11 18.00 27.48
N LEU A 788 6.72 18.05 26.20
CA LEU A 788 7.31 18.90 25.18
C LEU A 788 6.23 19.76 24.52
N THR A 789 6.50 21.05 24.36
CA THR A 789 5.69 21.93 23.49
C THR A 789 6.49 22.25 22.24
N HIS A 790 5.96 21.90 21.09
CA HIS A 790 6.53 22.22 19.79
C HIS A 790 5.73 23.35 19.14
N PHE A 791 6.41 24.43 18.81
CA PHE A 791 5.88 25.58 18.08
C PHE A 791 6.39 25.52 16.64
N ASN A 792 5.49 25.18 15.71
CA ASN A 792 5.77 25.04 14.29
C ASN A 792 5.42 26.33 13.54
N ILE A 793 6.18 26.64 12.50
CA ILE A 793 6.11 27.90 11.75
C ILE A 793 4.73 28.05 11.08
N LEU A 794 4.01 29.12 11.43
CA LEU A 794 2.82 29.54 10.71
C LEU A 794 3.23 30.18 9.38
N VAL A 795 3.42 29.34 8.37
CA VAL A 795 3.65 29.77 6.98
C VAL A 795 2.41 30.51 6.49
N ARG A 796 2.42 31.85 6.64
CA ARG A 796 1.43 32.76 6.09
C ARG A 796 1.59 32.78 4.56
N ASN A 797 0.81 31.96 3.84
CA ASN A 797 0.67 32.08 2.38
C ASN A 797 -0.09 33.37 2.02
N HIS A 798 0.58 34.51 2.18
CA HIS A 798 0.04 35.84 1.88
C HIS A 798 -0.45 35.93 0.43
N GLU A 799 0.29 35.34 -0.52
CA GLU A 799 -0.08 35.27 -1.94
C GLU A 799 -1.43 34.57 -2.16
N ALA A 800 -1.66 33.42 -1.53
CA ALA A 800 -2.93 32.70 -1.64
C ALA A 800 -4.09 33.44 -0.96
N ALA A 801 -3.83 34.15 0.14
CA ALA A 801 -4.82 35.00 0.80
C ALA A 801 -5.19 36.22 -0.06
N LEU A 802 -4.21 36.91 -0.66
CA LEU A 802 -4.40 38.00 -1.60
C LEU A 802 -5.15 37.55 -2.85
N ALA A 803 -4.72 36.47 -3.50
CA ALA A 803 -5.40 35.91 -4.67
C ALA A 803 -6.88 35.59 -4.37
N LYS A 804 -7.16 34.98 -3.21
CA LYS A 804 -8.53 34.66 -2.79
C LYS A 804 -9.36 35.92 -2.50
N LEU A 805 -8.79 36.95 -1.86
CA LEU A 805 -9.46 38.24 -1.60
C LEU A 805 -9.76 39.03 -2.88
N ILE A 806 -8.86 38.95 -3.88
CA ILE A 806 -9.04 39.55 -5.21
C ILE A 806 -10.16 38.84 -5.97
N ILE A 807 -10.17 37.50 -5.98
CA ILE A 807 -11.21 36.68 -6.63
C ILE A 807 -12.60 36.90 -5.99
N ASP A 808 -12.67 37.01 -4.66
CA ASP A 808 -13.94 37.23 -3.92
C ASP A 808 -14.46 38.68 -3.99
N GLY A 809 -13.71 39.63 -4.58
CA GLY A 809 -14.14 41.01 -4.80
C GLY A 809 -14.35 41.88 -3.55
N ARG A 810 -13.88 41.45 -2.36
CA ARG A 810 -14.22 42.08 -1.07
C ARG A 810 -13.33 43.30 -0.75
N ARG A 811 -13.57 44.43 -1.42
CA ARG A 811 -12.83 45.72 -1.27
C ARG A 811 -12.50 46.08 0.19
N SER A 812 -13.43 45.90 1.13
CA SER A 812 -13.24 46.25 2.55
C SER A 812 -12.27 45.33 3.31
N HIS A 813 -12.13 44.05 2.94
CA HIS A 813 -11.15 43.16 3.54
C HIS A 813 -9.78 43.32 2.88
N LEU A 814 -9.74 43.51 1.56
CA LEU A 814 -8.48 43.77 0.83
C LEU A 814 -7.74 44.99 1.40
N VAL A 815 -8.46 46.10 1.65
CA VAL A 815 -7.87 47.31 2.26
C VAL A 815 -7.41 47.07 3.71
N ALA A 816 -8.13 46.26 4.50
CA ALA A 816 -7.72 45.92 5.87
C ALA A 816 -6.43 45.10 5.88
N THR A 817 -6.34 44.05 5.06
CA THR A 817 -5.15 43.20 4.95
C THR A 817 -3.95 43.96 4.38
N LEU A 818 -4.15 44.91 3.45
CA LEU A 818 -3.07 45.79 2.97
C LEU A 818 -2.59 46.79 4.04
N ALA A 819 -3.47 47.23 4.94
CA ALA A 819 -3.09 48.09 6.08
C ALA A 819 -2.35 47.31 7.18
N GLU A 820 -2.70 46.05 7.43
CA GLU A 820 -1.97 45.15 8.34
C GLU A 820 -0.57 44.75 7.85
N LEU A 821 -0.27 44.98 6.56
CA LEU A 821 1.03 44.73 5.94
C LEU A 821 1.96 45.96 5.90
N ASP A 822 1.57 47.06 6.54
CA ASP A 822 2.32 48.34 6.64
C ASP A 822 2.84 48.90 5.30
N PHE A 823 2.02 48.81 4.24
CA PHE A 823 2.23 49.56 2.98
C PHE A 823 1.89 51.05 3.12
N SER A 824 2.13 51.65 4.29
CA SER A 824 1.70 53.01 4.67
C SER A 824 2.46 54.14 3.96
N GLY A 825 3.60 53.84 3.32
CA GLY A 825 4.50 54.82 2.71
C GLY A 825 4.57 54.84 1.18
N LEU A 826 3.67 54.14 0.46
CA LEU A 826 3.69 54.06 -1.02
C LEU A 826 2.33 54.42 -1.64
N ASP A 827 2.36 55.19 -2.74
CA ASP A 827 1.18 55.71 -3.46
C ASP A 827 0.31 54.62 -4.15
N ILE A 828 0.68 53.35 -3.97
CA ILE A 828 -0.06 52.16 -4.39
C ILE A 828 -1.51 52.20 -3.87
N LEU A 829 -1.73 52.68 -2.64
CA LEU A 829 -3.10 52.79 -2.10
C LEU A 829 -3.96 53.83 -2.85
N ALA A 830 -3.35 54.87 -3.43
CA ALA A 830 -4.05 55.84 -4.27
C ALA A 830 -4.23 55.34 -5.70
N ALA A 831 -3.27 54.59 -6.25
CA ALA A 831 -3.39 53.93 -7.55
C ALA A 831 -4.49 52.85 -7.55
N VAL A 832 -4.54 52.00 -6.52
CA VAL A 832 -5.56 50.95 -6.36
C VAL A 832 -6.95 51.55 -6.11
N ASN A 833 -7.07 52.67 -5.39
CA ASN A 833 -8.35 53.37 -5.27
C ASN A 833 -8.76 54.03 -6.60
N ARG A 834 -7.85 54.68 -7.34
CA ARG A 834 -8.14 55.20 -8.69
C ARG A 834 -8.60 54.10 -9.66
N PHE A 835 -7.94 52.93 -9.63
CA PHE A 835 -8.37 51.75 -10.40
C PHE A 835 -9.77 51.27 -9.98
N SER A 836 -10.03 51.17 -8.67
CA SER A 836 -11.35 50.78 -8.14
C SER A 836 -12.46 51.81 -8.41
N GLU A 837 -12.12 53.08 -8.58
CA GLU A 837 -13.09 54.15 -8.88
C GLU A 837 -13.34 54.31 -10.38
N ALA A 838 -12.38 53.94 -11.23
CA ALA A 838 -12.56 53.90 -12.68
C ALA A 838 -13.31 52.64 -13.16
N PHE A 839 -13.00 51.45 -12.60
CA PHE A 839 -13.42 50.17 -13.19
C PHE A 839 -14.83 49.70 -12.77
N PHE A 840 -15.27 50.03 -11.55
CA PHE A 840 -16.55 49.55 -11.02
C PHE A 840 -17.80 50.29 -11.57
N PRO A 841 -17.81 51.64 -11.74
CA PRO A 841 -19.00 52.34 -12.24
C PRO A 841 -19.42 51.91 -13.66
N THR A 842 -18.47 51.50 -14.50
CA THR A 842 -18.75 51.00 -15.84
C THR A 842 -19.58 49.71 -15.84
N MET A 843 -19.30 48.74 -14.95
CA MET A 843 -20.10 47.51 -14.87
C MET A 843 -21.54 47.74 -14.40
N GLU A 844 -21.79 48.69 -13.49
CA GLU A 844 -23.15 49.06 -13.10
C GLU A 844 -23.91 49.81 -14.22
N SER A 845 -23.19 50.52 -15.09
CA SER A 845 -23.82 51.29 -16.18
C SER A 845 -24.38 50.43 -17.32
N ASP A 846 -23.74 49.30 -17.63
CA ASP A 846 -24.14 48.39 -18.72
C ASP A 846 -25.16 47.32 -18.27
N MET A 847 -25.30 47.04 -16.98
CA MET A 847 -26.26 46.05 -16.44
C MET A 847 -27.61 46.65 -15.99
N LYS A 848 -28.27 47.41 -16.87
CA LYS A 848 -29.67 47.82 -16.65
C LYS A 848 -30.67 46.68 -16.91
N LEU A 849 -30.69 45.71 -15.99
CA LEU A 849 -31.85 44.83 -15.79
C LEU A 849 -32.89 45.57 -14.93
N ASP A 850 -34.08 45.78 -15.49
CA ASP A 850 -35.20 46.42 -14.79
C ASP A 850 -35.85 45.43 -13.81
N VAL A 851 -35.63 45.63 -12.51
CA VAL A 851 -36.11 44.73 -11.44
C VAL A 851 -36.96 45.52 -10.44
N SER A 852 -38.20 45.82 -10.84
CA SER A 852 -39.20 46.42 -9.97
C SER A 852 -39.76 45.39 -8.97
N GLU A 853 -39.42 45.57 -7.68
CA GLU A 853 -40.16 45.10 -6.50
C GLU A 853 -40.81 43.69 -6.52
N SER A 854 -40.03 42.63 -6.32
CA SER A 854 -40.33 41.60 -5.29
C SER A 854 -39.25 40.50 -5.26
N GLY A 855 -38.58 40.32 -4.12
CA GLY A 855 -37.38 39.47 -4.04
C GLY A 855 -37.63 37.99 -3.78
N ARG A 856 -36.87 37.12 -4.46
CA ARG A 856 -36.62 35.72 -4.06
C ARG A 856 -35.13 35.37 -4.24
N ALA A 857 -34.64 34.42 -3.44
CA ALA A 857 -33.23 34.04 -3.43
C ALA A 857 -32.78 33.23 -4.67
N SER A 858 -33.73 32.73 -5.47
CA SER A 858 -33.49 32.03 -6.74
C SER A 858 -32.71 32.87 -7.75
N ASP A 859 -32.97 34.16 -7.80
CA ASP A 859 -32.66 34.97 -8.98
C ASP A 859 -31.20 35.45 -8.94
N ARG A 860 -30.62 35.56 -7.74
CA ARG A 860 -29.18 35.71 -7.53
C ARG A 860 -28.38 34.48 -7.98
N ALA A 861 -28.93 33.27 -7.84
CA ALA A 861 -28.23 32.06 -8.31
C ALA A 861 -28.17 32.01 -9.84
N ALA A 862 -29.25 32.41 -10.53
CA ALA A 862 -29.27 32.53 -11.98
C ALA A 862 -28.27 33.59 -12.50
N ALA A 863 -28.17 34.75 -11.83
CA ALA A 863 -27.21 35.79 -12.19
C ALA A 863 -25.74 35.34 -12.02
N MET A 864 -25.42 34.64 -10.93
CA MET A 864 -24.07 34.09 -10.69
C MET A 864 -23.68 32.99 -11.68
N GLU A 865 -24.64 32.17 -12.11
CA GLU A 865 -24.41 31.15 -13.14
C GLU A 865 -24.23 31.78 -14.53
N GLY A 866 -24.96 32.87 -14.85
CA GLY A 866 -24.72 33.67 -16.06
C GLY A 866 -23.30 34.25 -16.12
N LEU A 867 -22.80 34.79 -15.00
CA LEU A 867 -21.42 35.28 -14.88
C LEU A 867 -20.38 34.16 -15.09
N ARG A 868 -20.62 32.96 -14.55
CA ARG A 868 -19.77 31.77 -14.80
C ARG A 868 -19.73 31.40 -16.28
N GLN A 869 -20.89 31.36 -16.94
CA GLN A 869 -20.98 30.98 -18.35
C GLN A 869 -20.33 32.03 -19.27
N PHE A 870 -20.39 33.32 -18.91
CA PHE A 870 -19.66 34.37 -19.63
C PHE A 870 -18.14 34.24 -19.50
N GLY A 871 -17.63 33.92 -18.30
CA GLY A 871 -16.21 33.68 -18.07
C GLY A 871 -15.67 32.46 -18.83
N VAL A 872 -16.44 31.37 -18.88
CA VAL A 872 -16.11 30.17 -19.68
C VAL A 872 -16.14 30.47 -21.18
N TRP A 873 -17.07 31.30 -21.65
CA TRP A 873 -17.16 31.70 -23.06
C TRP A 873 -15.95 32.52 -23.53
N TYR A 874 -15.48 33.47 -22.70
CA TYR A 874 -14.32 34.32 -23.04
C TYR A 874 -13.00 33.52 -23.13
N MET A 875 -12.78 32.59 -22.19
CA MET A 875 -11.58 31.73 -22.18
C MET A 875 -11.59 30.68 -23.30
N GLY A 876 -12.76 30.27 -23.79
CA GLY A 876 -12.92 29.17 -24.75
C GLY A 876 -12.65 29.49 -26.23
N GLN A 877 -12.16 30.69 -26.57
CA GLN A 877 -12.06 31.18 -27.97
C GLN A 877 -10.63 31.41 -28.49
N GLN A 878 -9.58 31.06 -27.75
CA GLN A 878 -8.19 31.16 -28.23
C GLN A 878 -7.66 29.90 -28.95
N GLU A 879 -8.33 28.74 -28.85
CA GLU A 879 -7.86 27.48 -29.46
C GLU A 879 -8.88 26.80 -30.38
N ARG A 880 -8.88 27.15 -31.68
CA ARG A 880 -8.93 26.26 -32.88
C ARG A 880 -9.37 27.02 -34.15
N HIS A 881 -8.84 26.63 -35.31
CA HIS A 881 -9.15 27.20 -36.63
C HIS A 881 -10.39 26.56 -37.29
N GLY A 882 -11.05 27.29 -38.21
CA GLY A 882 -11.63 26.68 -39.43
C GLY A 882 -13.09 27.00 -39.80
N ASP A 883 -13.34 28.19 -40.37
CA ASP A 883 -14.37 28.57 -41.37
C ASP A 883 -15.88 28.25 -41.25
N LEU A 884 -16.70 29.17 -41.82
CA LEU A 884 -18.16 29.14 -42.04
C LEU A 884 -19.03 29.31 -40.77
N TRP A 885 -20.07 30.16 -40.69
CA TRP A 885 -20.74 31.11 -41.61
C TRP A 885 -21.27 32.33 -40.77
N PRO A 886 -22.13 33.21 -41.30
CA PRO A 886 -21.92 34.65 -41.44
C PRO A 886 -22.19 35.52 -40.19
N ALA A 887 -21.45 36.63 -40.04
CA ALA A 887 -21.83 37.72 -39.14
C ALA A 887 -22.58 38.83 -39.91
N THR A 888 -23.70 39.34 -39.36
CA THR A 888 -24.43 40.50 -39.88
C THR A 888 -23.94 41.80 -39.23
N GLU A 889 -23.89 42.89 -40.02
CA GLU A 889 -23.31 44.18 -39.61
C GLU A 889 -24.19 45.03 -38.66
N THR A 890 -24.30 44.65 -37.38
CA THR A 890 -24.69 45.58 -36.28
C THR A 890 -24.11 45.13 -34.94
N ASP A 891 -22.83 45.44 -34.68
CA ASP A 891 -22.32 46.00 -33.41
C ASP A 891 -20.79 46.01 -33.37
N ARG A 892 -20.19 47.12 -33.84
CA ARG A 892 -18.80 47.46 -33.61
C ARG A 892 -18.71 48.86 -33.00
N ARG A 893 -18.65 48.92 -31.67
CA ARG A 893 -18.04 50.05 -30.94
C ARG A 893 -16.64 49.63 -30.48
N PRO A 894 -15.64 50.53 -30.45
CA PRO A 894 -14.27 50.10 -30.65
C PRO A 894 -13.53 49.70 -29.37
N ILE A 895 -12.87 48.54 -29.43
CA ILE A 895 -11.91 47.99 -28.44
C ILE A 895 -10.73 48.93 -28.16
N SER A 896 -10.51 49.95 -29.01
CA SER A 896 -9.41 50.92 -28.87
C SER A 896 -9.43 51.69 -27.54
N HIS A 897 -10.61 52.02 -26.98
CA HIS A 897 -10.69 52.85 -25.77
C HIS A 897 -10.08 52.14 -24.55
N TYR A 898 -10.36 50.84 -24.39
CA TYR A 898 -9.76 50.01 -23.34
C TYR A 898 -8.25 49.76 -23.57
N ARG A 899 -7.81 49.68 -24.83
CA ARG A 899 -6.37 49.57 -25.15
C ARG A 899 -5.61 50.84 -24.75
N THR A 900 -6.11 52.03 -25.10
CA THR A 900 -5.46 53.30 -24.73
C THR A 900 -5.41 53.49 -23.22
N PHE A 901 -6.50 53.21 -22.50
CA PHE A 901 -6.49 53.31 -21.03
C PHE A 901 -5.53 52.31 -20.37
N ALA A 902 -5.41 51.09 -20.90
CA ALA A 902 -4.43 50.11 -20.42
C ALA A 902 -2.97 50.50 -20.73
N GLN A 903 -2.73 51.29 -21.79
CA GLN A 903 -1.42 51.87 -22.09
C GLN A 903 -1.06 52.97 -21.08
N GLU A 904 -1.97 53.92 -20.85
CA GLU A 904 -1.79 55.03 -19.89
C GLU A 904 -1.49 54.52 -18.46
N VAL A 905 -2.22 53.51 -17.99
CA VAL A 905 -1.98 52.89 -16.67
C VAL A 905 -0.64 52.14 -16.60
N ALA A 906 -0.22 51.48 -17.69
CA ALA A 906 1.08 50.80 -17.73
C ALA A 906 2.25 51.80 -17.73
N GLU A 907 2.11 52.94 -18.42
CA GLU A 907 3.10 54.01 -18.43
C GLU A 907 3.19 54.73 -17.07
N GLU A 908 2.07 54.99 -16.39
CA GLU A 908 2.07 55.56 -15.02
C GLU A 908 2.75 54.60 -14.01
N LEU A 909 2.46 53.30 -14.08
CA LEU A 909 3.10 52.29 -13.22
C LEU A 909 4.61 52.16 -13.47
N LEU A 910 5.05 52.17 -14.73
CA LEU A 910 6.47 52.13 -15.08
C LEU A 910 7.20 53.41 -14.64
N SER A 911 6.54 54.57 -14.70
CA SER A 911 7.08 55.82 -14.15
C SER A 911 7.26 55.76 -12.64
N ILE A 912 6.27 55.23 -11.90
CA ILE A 912 6.36 55.05 -10.44
C ILE A 912 7.52 54.11 -10.06
N MET A 913 7.78 53.08 -10.86
CA MET A 913 8.89 52.14 -10.65
C MET A 913 10.28 52.73 -10.93
N HIS A 914 10.40 53.82 -11.70
CA HIS A 914 11.68 54.46 -12.01
C HIS A 914 12.29 55.19 -10.80
N ASP A 915 11.45 55.80 -9.96
CA ASP A 915 11.88 56.75 -8.91
C ASP A 915 12.01 56.13 -7.50
N VAL A 916 11.94 54.80 -7.37
CA VAL A 916 12.03 54.09 -6.08
C VAL A 916 13.50 53.96 -5.59
N PRO A 917 13.84 54.44 -4.38
CA PRO A 917 15.19 54.30 -3.81
C PRO A 917 15.63 52.84 -3.55
N VAL A 918 16.96 52.63 -3.56
CA VAL A 918 17.58 51.29 -3.67
C VAL A 918 17.40 50.38 -2.44
N SER A 919 16.99 50.89 -1.29
CA SER A 919 16.97 50.14 -0.01
C SER A 919 15.98 48.96 0.08
N GLY A 920 15.14 48.73 -0.93
CA GLY A 920 14.05 47.72 -0.95
C GLY A 920 14.36 46.40 -1.70
N HIS A 921 15.55 45.82 -1.55
CA HIS A 921 16.13 44.81 -2.47
C HIS A 921 15.34 43.51 -2.81
N LYS A 922 14.25 43.16 -2.10
CA LYS A 922 13.44 41.96 -2.42
C LYS A 922 12.10 42.25 -3.09
N TYR A 923 11.29 43.17 -2.56
CA TYR A 923 9.90 43.34 -3.00
C TYR A 923 9.74 43.95 -4.41
N VAL A 924 10.59 44.90 -4.80
CA VAL A 924 10.51 45.54 -6.13
C VAL A 924 10.79 44.55 -7.27
N ARG A 925 11.51 43.46 -6.99
CA ARG A 925 11.84 42.39 -7.96
C ARG A 925 10.68 41.40 -8.21
N ALA A 926 9.69 41.33 -7.31
CA ALA A 926 8.47 40.54 -7.53
C ALA A 926 7.48 41.33 -8.39
N CYS A 927 7.07 42.53 -7.93
CA CYS A 927 6.06 43.36 -8.60
C CYS A 927 6.37 43.67 -10.07
N SER A 928 7.66 43.79 -10.43
CA SER A 928 8.11 44.00 -11.81
C SER A 928 7.84 42.81 -12.74
N TRP A 929 7.94 41.58 -12.21
CA TRP A 929 7.61 40.35 -12.92
C TRP A 929 6.09 40.11 -12.94
N ASP A 930 5.43 40.32 -11.80
CA ASP A 930 3.98 40.10 -11.65
C ASP A 930 3.16 41.00 -12.57
N VAL A 931 3.53 42.29 -12.71
CA VAL A 931 2.88 43.22 -13.65
C VAL A 931 3.05 42.76 -15.10
N ALA A 932 4.24 42.26 -15.48
CA ALA A 932 4.46 41.71 -16.82
C ALA A 932 3.63 40.44 -17.09
N CYS A 933 3.46 39.58 -16.09
CA CYS A 933 2.58 38.41 -16.15
C CYS A 933 1.10 38.80 -16.26
N ILE A 934 0.61 39.75 -15.46
CA ILE A 934 -0.77 40.25 -15.51
C ILE A 934 -1.09 40.87 -16.88
N LEU A 935 -0.18 41.70 -17.42
CA LEU A 935 -0.35 42.31 -18.75
C LEU A 935 -0.34 41.27 -19.88
N ARG A 936 0.43 40.17 -19.75
CA ARG A 936 0.33 39.01 -20.67
C ARG A 936 -1.01 38.29 -20.52
N MET A 937 -1.48 38.04 -19.31
CA MET A 937 -2.77 37.37 -19.05
C MET A 937 -3.98 38.16 -19.57
N TRP A 938 -3.87 39.48 -19.71
CA TRP A 938 -4.93 40.33 -20.30
C TRP A 938 -4.89 40.42 -21.83
N GLY A 939 -4.04 39.65 -22.51
CA GLY A 939 -4.10 39.44 -23.97
C GLY A 939 -3.78 40.69 -24.81
N VAL A 940 -3.01 41.64 -24.27
CA VAL A 940 -2.70 42.90 -24.94
C VAL A 940 -1.63 42.69 -26.02
N SER A 941 -2.07 42.31 -27.22
CA SER A 941 -1.21 42.21 -28.40
C SER A 941 -0.88 43.58 -29.00
N TRP A 942 0.40 43.94 -28.98
CA TRP A 942 0.96 45.14 -29.62
C TRP A 942 1.57 44.79 -30.99
N PRO A 943 1.47 45.67 -32.00
CA PRO A 943 2.33 45.60 -33.17
C PRO A 943 3.79 45.96 -32.81
N ASP A 944 4.74 45.43 -33.57
CA ASP A 944 6.12 45.91 -33.70
C ASP A 944 6.99 45.98 -32.43
N GLY A 945 7.10 44.84 -31.71
CA GLY A 945 8.28 44.48 -30.91
C GLY A 945 8.64 45.34 -29.69
N GLY A 946 7.90 46.41 -29.41
CA GLY A 946 8.33 47.47 -28.50
C GLY A 946 8.55 47.06 -27.04
N VAL A 947 7.79 46.09 -26.53
CA VAL A 947 7.85 45.70 -25.10
C VAL A 947 9.22 45.12 -24.74
N THR A 948 9.74 44.17 -25.54
CA THR A 948 11.06 43.57 -25.29
C THR A 948 12.13 44.66 -25.31
N ALA A 949 12.18 45.46 -26.37
CA ALA A 949 13.15 46.54 -26.53
C ALA A 949 13.01 47.69 -25.50
N LEU A 950 11.87 47.84 -24.82
CA LEU A 950 11.70 48.82 -23.74
C LEU A 950 12.10 48.25 -22.38
N VAL A 951 11.72 47.00 -22.10
CA VAL A 951 12.10 46.26 -20.89
C VAL A 951 13.61 45.98 -20.88
N GLU A 952 14.20 45.60 -22.01
CA GLU A 952 15.66 45.47 -22.19
C GLU A 952 16.38 46.79 -21.91
N ARG A 953 15.89 47.93 -22.41
CA ARG A 953 16.50 49.24 -22.10
C ARG A 953 16.32 49.67 -20.64
N ALA A 954 15.20 49.32 -20.00
CA ALA A 954 15.00 49.56 -18.58
C ALA A 954 15.92 48.68 -17.71
N ILE A 955 16.07 47.40 -18.07
CA ILE A 955 16.98 46.45 -17.41
C ILE A 955 18.44 46.86 -17.64
N GLN A 956 18.84 47.22 -18.87
CA GLN A 956 20.19 47.68 -19.17
C GLN A 956 20.52 48.98 -18.43
N SER A 957 19.63 49.99 -18.45
CA SER A 957 19.82 51.23 -17.67
C SER A 957 19.82 51.01 -16.14
N LYS A 958 19.32 49.86 -15.68
CA LYS A 958 19.45 49.40 -14.29
C LYS A 958 20.80 48.71 -14.06
N LEU A 959 21.21 47.76 -14.92
CA LEU A 959 22.52 47.12 -14.87
C LEU A 959 23.66 48.13 -14.94
N ASP A 960 23.62 49.07 -15.89
CA ASP A 960 24.65 50.08 -16.07
C ASP A 960 24.81 50.91 -14.78
N ARG A 961 23.70 51.25 -14.10
CA ARG A 961 23.72 51.94 -12.80
C ARG A 961 24.20 51.05 -11.66
N ASP A 962 23.71 49.82 -11.55
CA ASP A 962 24.10 48.87 -10.52
C ASP A 962 25.60 48.47 -10.65
N LEU A 963 26.15 48.45 -11.88
CA LEU A 963 27.58 48.23 -12.18
C LEU A 963 28.45 49.45 -11.84
N ASN A 964 28.08 50.67 -12.26
CA ASN A 964 28.81 51.89 -11.85
C ASN A 964 28.82 52.02 -10.31
N THR A 965 27.71 51.68 -9.64
CA THR A 965 27.64 51.66 -8.17
C THR A 965 28.55 50.59 -7.55
N ALA A 966 28.79 49.47 -8.24
CA ALA A 966 29.74 48.46 -7.81
C ALA A 966 31.21 48.90 -8.00
N GLU A 967 31.52 49.70 -9.02
CA GLU A 967 32.84 50.31 -9.18
C GLU A 967 33.14 51.36 -8.09
N ASP A 968 32.17 52.23 -7.76
CA ASP A 968 32.26 53.15 -6.61
C ASP A 968 32.52 52.43 -5.27
N VAL A 969 31.92 51.24 -5.08
CA VAL A 969 32.15 50.38 -3.89
C VAL A 969 33.53 49.73 -3.93
N LEU A 970 34.04 49.35 -5.10
CA LEU A 970 35.38 48.77 -5.26
C LEU A 970 36.51 49.80 -5.05
N GLU A 971 36.29 51.09 -5.33
CA GLU A 971 37.23 52.16 -4.95
C GLU A 971 37.21 52.49 -3.45
N THR A 972 36.15 52.14 -2.71
CA THR A 972 35.97 52.54 -1.31
C THR A 972 36.17 51.43 -0.27
N GLU A 973 35.88 50.15 -0.57
CA GLU A 973 36.12 49.01 0.34
C GLU A 973 37.09 47.95 -0.23
N GLY A 974 38.39 48.19 -0.03
CA GLY A 974 39.45 47.27 -0.45
C GLY A 974 39.53 45.98 0.39
N GLY A 975 38.76 44.95 0.02
CA GLY A 975 38.83 43.61 0.62
C GLY A 975 38.28 42.49 -0.26
N ASP A 976 38.87 41.29 -0.18
CA ASP A 976 38.51 40.15 -1.06
C ASP A 976 37.07 39.63 -0.89
N SER A 977 36.38 39.99 0.19
CA SER A 977 34.95 39.71 0.39
C SER A 977 34.05 40.30 -0.72
N GLY A 978 34.41 41.46 -1.29
CA GLY A 978 33.64 42.08 -2.37
C GLY A 978 33.65 41.26 -3.67
N LYS A 979 34.79 40.62 -3.98
CA LYS A 979 34.96 39.83 -5.22
C LYS A 979 34.14 38.54 -5.22
N ALA A 980 33.99 37.90 -4.06
CA ALA A 980 33.20 36.69 -3.90
C ALA A 980 31.69 36.96 -4.10
N ALA A 981 31.18 38.09 -3.58
CA ALA A 981 29.80 38.50 -3.78
C ALA A 981 29.49 38.80 -5.26
N LEU A 982 30.44 39.42 -5.97
CA LEU A 982 30.31 39.71 -7.40
C LEU A 982 30.24 38.44 -8.26
N TRP A 983 31.08 37.43 -7.95
CA TRP A 983 31.08 36.13 -8.64
C TRP A 983 29.75 35.39 -8.51
N VAL A 984 29.22 35.26 -7.28
CA VAL A 984 27.92 34.62 -7.03
C VAL A 984 26.78 35.38 -7.73
N GLY A 985 26.88 36.71 -7.85
CA GLY A 985 25.93 37.53 -8.61
C GLY A 985 25.99 37.31 -10.13
N LEU A 986 27.18 37.04 -10.67
CA LEU A 986 27.42 36.79 -12.11
C LEU A 986 27.04 35.36 -12.53
N GLU A 987 27.38 34.33 -11.74
CA GLU A 987 26.92 32.95 -12.00
C GLU A 987 25.39 32.88 -11.99
N TYR A 988 24.72 33.50 -11.00
CA TYR A 988 23.26 33.58 -10.93
C TYR A 988 22.62 34.31 -12.13
N TRP A 989 23.37 35.19 -12.80
CA TRP A 989 22.92 35.86 -14.04
C TRP A 989 23.11 34.99 -15.28
N CYS A 990 24.24 34.30 -15.40
CA CYS A 990 24.53 33.40 -16.52
C CYS A 990 23.54 32.23 -16.59
N ASP A 991 23.28 31.55 -15.47
CA ASP A 991 22.34 30.42 -15.41
C ASP A 991 20.92 30.84 -15.83
N ARG A 992 20.46 32.01 -15.36
CA ARG A 992 19.15 32.58 -15.68
C ARG A 992 19.00 33.00 -17.15
N TRP A 993 20.09 33.27 -17.86
CA TRP A 993 20.05 33.71 -19.25
C TRP A 993 20.16 32.54 -20.25
N GLN A 994 20.76 31.41 -19.86
CA GLN A 994 20.76 30.19 -20.69
C GLN A 994 19.36 29.56 -20.84
N GLU A 995 18.42 29.84 -19.93
CA GLU A 995 17.03 29.37 -20.05
C GLU A 995 16.19 30.16 -21.09
N ALA A 996 16.74 31.18 -21.76
CA ALA A 996 16.05 32.04 -22.72
C ALA A 996 16.68 32.03 -24.13
N GLU A 997 16.15 31.17 -25.01
CA GLU A 997 16.33 31.14 -26.47
C GLU A 997 17.78 31.25 -27.03
N CYS A 998 18.40 30.09 -27.29
CA CYS A 998 19.64 30.00 -28.08
C CYS A 998 19.48 30.56 -29.51
N GLY A 999 19.82 31.83 -29.73
CA GLY A 999 19.85 32.44 -31.06
C GLY A 999 20.73 33.69 -31.24
N ALA A 1000 21.01 34.46 -30.17
CA ALA A 1000 21.65 35.79 -30.29
C ALA A 1000 23.18 35.83 -30.09
N LEU A 1001 23.82 34.72 -29.68
CA LEU A 1001 25.21 34.73 -29.20
C LEU A 1001 26.28 34.98 -30.28
N GLU A 1002 26.00 34.73 -31.56
CA GLU A 1002 26.99 34.95 -32.65
C GLU A 1002 27.22 36.44 -33.00
N GLN A 1003 26.40 37.38 -32.52
CA GLN A 1003 26.56 38.81 -32.83
C GLN A 1003 27.16 39.65 -31.69
N LEU A 1004 27.18 39.14 -30.45
CA LEU A 1004 27.62 39.92 -29.28
C LEU A 1004 29.13 39.87 -29.00
N PHE A 1005 29.84 38.85 -29.48
CA PHE A 1005 31.30 38.69 -29.27
C PHE A 1005 32.17 39.27 -30.39
N GLY A 1006 31.61 40.07 -31.30
CA GLY A 1006 32.32 40.58 -32.48
C GLY A 1006 33.17 41.84 -32.31
N ALA A 1007 33.28 42.44 -31.11
CA ALA A 1007 33.75 43.83 -30.98
C ALA A 1007 34.43 44.22 -29.64
N VAL A 1008 35.35 43.41 -29.08
CA VAL A 1008 36.27 43.86 -28.01
C VAL A 1008 37.69 43.33 -28.24
N ASP A 1009 38.66 44.23 -28.46
CA ASP A 1009 40.09 43.93 -28.61
C ASP A 1009 40.85 44.20 -27.29
N VAL A 1010 41.40 43.16 -26.65
CA VAL A 1010 42.37 43.26 -25.53
C VAL A 1010 43.40 42.12 -25.68
N PRO A 1011 44.73 42.36 -25.52
CA PRO A 1011 45.73 41.58 -26.26
C PRO A 1011 46.29 40.30 -25.58
N MET A 1012 46.74 39.38 -26.44
CA MET A 1012 47.53 38.19 -26.10
C MET A 1012 48.97 38.50 -25.68
N VAL A 1013 49.55 37.68 -24.80
CA VAL A 1013 50.99 37.62 -24.50
C VAL A 1013 51.44 36.15 -24.41
N GLU A 1014 52.59 35.81 -24.99
CA GLU A 1014 53.11 34.42 -25.11
C GLU A 1014 53.91 33.95 -23.87
N GLY A 1015 53.98 32.63 -23.62
CA GLY A 1015 54.57 32.04 -22.41
C GLY A 1015 55.06 30.58 -22.53
N SER A 1016 55.87 30.30 -23.54
CA SER A 1016 56.42 29.00 -23.99
C SER A 1016 57.00 27.99 -22.96
N LEU A 1017 57.02 26.69 -23.36
CA LEU A 1017 57.87 25.55 -22.89
C LEU A 1017 57.44 24.87 -21.55
N ARG A 1018 57.71 23.57 -21.29
CA ARG A 1018 58.62 22.60 -21.96
C ARG A 1018 58.15 21.12 -21.89
N VAL A 1019 58.74 20.26 -22.72
CA VAL A 1019 58.51 18.80 -22.81
C VAL A 1019 59.42 18.01 -21.85
N SER A 1020 58.94 16.85 -21.38
CA SER A 1020 59.77 15.69 -21.05
C SER A 1020 59.03 14.38 -21.40
N GLU A 1021 59.57 13.62 -22.36
CA GLU A 1021 59.18 12.24 -22.65
C GLU A 1021 60.01 11.28 -21.77
N ASP A 1022 59.51 10.06 -21.49
CA ASP A 1022 60.36 8.86 -21.61
C ASP A 1022 59.56 7.53 -21.58
N LEU A 1023 59.95 6.65 -22.52
CA LEU A 1023 59.94 5.16 -22.55
C LEU A 1023 58.91 4.37 -21.70
N GLN A 1024 57.97 3.59 -22.25
CA GLN A 1024 58.03 2.40 -23.16
C GLN A 1024 58.52 1.06 -22.57
N SER A 1025 57.67 0.02 -22.79
CA SER A 1025 57.97 -1.43 -22.94
C SER A 1025 58.31 -2.27 -21.70
N GLY A 1026 57.98 -3.57 -21.77
CA GLY A 1026 58.34 -4.60 -20.77
C GLY A 1026 57.33 -5.75 -20.67
N THR A 1027 57.63 -6.91 -21.25
CA THR A 1027 56.76 -8.12 -21.26
C THR A 1027 57.43 -9.34 -20.61
N GLU A 1028 56.62 -10.14 -19.91
CA GLU A 1028 56.76 -11.60 -19.63
C GLU A 1028 57.86 -12.14 -18.68
N MET A 1029 57.55 -13.32 -18.11
CA MET A 1029 58.40 -14.33 -17.42
C MET A 1029 59.01 -14.00 -16.04
N ALA A 1030 59.32 -14.97 -15.14
CA ALA A 1030 58.74 -16.30 -14.84
C ALA A 1030 59.31 -16.92 -13.54
N GLN A 1031 58.48 -17.68 -12.81
CA GLN A 1031 58.75 -18.92 -12.00
C GLN A 1031 59.77 -19.00 -10.82
N ALA A 1032 59.35 -19.81 -9.82
CA ALA A 1032 60.14 -20.56 -8.80
C ALA A 1032 60.87 -19.74 -7.70
N ALA A 1033 61.16 -20.25 -6.49
CA ALA A 1033 60.89 -21.52 -5.79
C ALA A 1033 60.52 -21.19 -4.31
N GLU A 1034 59.58 -21.86 -3.62
CA GLU A 1034 59.61 -23.22 -3.02
C GLU A 1034 60.46 -23.36 -1.72
N ASP A 1035 59.75 -23.76 -0.65
CA ASP A 1035 60.17 -24.48 0.58
C ASP A 1035 60.86 -23.84 1.82
N ALA A 1036 60.55 -24.52 2.94
CA ALA A 1036 61.11 -24.49 4.30
C ALA A 1036 60.90 -23.24 5.22
N SER A 1037 60.72 -23.36 6.55
CA SER A 1037 60.13 -24.42 7.41
C SER A 1037 60.15 -23.97 8.89
N ALA A 1038 59.21 -24.48 9.71
CA ALA A 1038 59.36 -24.77 11.15
C ALA A 1038 59.64 -23.64 12.19
N SER A 1039 58.61 -23.40 13.01
CA SER A 1039 58.66 -23.32 14.50
C SER A 1039 59.53 -22.30 15.26
N SER A 1040 58.90 -21.63 16.23
CA SER A 1040 59.33 -21.76 17.63
C SER A 1040 58.13 -21.68 18.59
N THR A 1041 58.26 -22.25 19.79
CA THR A 1041 57.20 -22.35 20.82
C THR A 1041 57.63 -21.65 22.11
N SER A 1042 56.68 -21.18 22.93
CA SER A 1042 56.67 -21.28 24.41
C SER A 1042 55.46 -20.51 25.02
N LYS A 1043 54.58 -21.13 25.83
CA LYS A 1043 54.60 -21.37 27.30
C LYS A 1043 54.14 -20.16 28.14
N ASP A 1044 53.49 -20.27 29.30
CA ASP A 1044 52.92 -21.41 30.07
C ASP A 1044 51.93 -20.90 31.16
N SER A 1045 51.34 -21.82 31.95
CA SER A 1045 50.48 -21.69 33.17
C SER A 1045 48.96 -21.73 32.92
N CYS A 1046 48.15 -22.69 33.43
CA CYS A 1046 47.94 -23.29 34.78
C CYS A 1046 46.99 -22.46 35.68
N THR A 1047 45.99 -22.99 36.41
CA THR A 1047 45.58 -24.37 36.81
C THR A 1047 44.05 -24.59 36.60
N VAL A 1048 43.50 -25.78 36.27
CA VAL A 1048 43.25 -27.01 37.10
C VAL A 1048 42.41 -26.68 38.35
N HIS A 1049 41.28 -27.32 38.71
CA HIS A 1049 40.81 -28.73 38.80
C HIS A 1049 39.37 -28.92 38.20
N GLU A 1050 38.62 -30.04 38.11
CA GLU A 1050 38.75 -31.51 38.42
C GLU A 1050 37.66 -32.37 37.68
N LEU A 1051 37.75 -33.72 37.80
CA LEU A 1051 36.76 -34.85 37.69
C LEU A 1051 35.50 -34.74 36.77
N GLU A 1052 35.18 -35.59 35.77
CA GLU A 1052 35.37 -37.05 35.42
C GLU A 1052 34.32 -38.05 35.96
N ASP A 1053 33.66 -38.81 35.05
CA ASP A 1053 33.67 -40.31 35.03
C ASP A 1053 32.98 -40.98 33.77
N VAL A 1054 33.79 -41.69 32.98
CA VAL A 1054 33.62 -43.01 32.27
C VAL A 1054 32.32 -43.43 31.51
N LEU A 1055 32.42 -43.51 30.15
CA LEU A 1055 32.25 -44.64 29.16
C LEU A 1055 31.34 -45.89 29.43
N PRO A 1056 31.00 -46.78 28.42
CA PRO A 1056 31.19 -46.74 26.93
C PRO A 1056 29.95 -47.14 26.06
N ASP A 1057 30.11 -47.15 24.72
CA ASP A 1057 29.86 -48.26 23.75
C ASP A 1057 29.28 -47.92 22.35
N LEU A 1058 29.59 -48.81 21.39
CA LEU A 1058 29.36 -48.78 19.92
C LEU A 1058 28.03 -49.48 19.52
N PRO A 1059 27.44 -49.32 18.29
CA PRO A 1059 28.10 -49.74 17.05
C PRO A 1059 27.68 -49.18 15.64
N LEU A 1060 28.56 -49.49 14.67
CA LEU A 1060 28.33 -49.79 13.24
C LEU A 1060 27.94 -48.70 12.21
N LEU A 1061 28.92 -48.39 11.36
CA LEU A 1061 28.77 -47.95 9.96
C LEU A 1061 28.28 -49.10 9.04
N PRO A 1062 27.88 -48.77 7.81
CA PRO A 1062 28.57 -49.35 6.66
C PRO A 1062 29.35 -48.31 5.85
N SER A 1063 30.52 -48.69 5.37
CA SER A 1063 31.37 -47.87 4.49
C SER A 1063 30.91 -47.92 3.03
N HIS A 1064 31.27 -46.90 2.25
CA HIS A 1064 32.18 -47.00 1.09
C HIS A 1064 32.58 -45.58 0.67
N GLY A 1065 33.79 -45.39 0.17
CA GLY A 1065 34.25 -44.09 -0.34
C GLY A 1065 35.22 -44.27 -1.51
N MET A 1066 35.28 -43.27 -2.40
CA MET A 1066 36.37 -43.15 -3.37
C MET A 1066 36.57 -41.70 -3.84
N LEU A 1067 37.74 -41.45 -4.41
CA LEU A 1067 38.36 -40.13 -4.60
C LEU A 1067 37.70 -39.24 -5.68
N HIS A 1068 38.02 -37.94 -5.63
CA HIS A 1068 37.94 -37.02 -6.77
C HIS A 1068 38.81 -37.50 -7.95
N TYR A 1069 38.46 -37.17 -9.19
CA TYR A 1069 39.34 -36.38 -10.10
C TYR A 1069 38.60 -35.81 -11.33
N VAL A 1070 39.20 -34.74 -11.85
CA VAL A 1070 38.77 -33.67 -12.77
C VAL A 1070 38.77 -34.05 -14.28
N LEU A 1071 37.67 -33.76 -15.01
CA LEU A 1071 37.56 -33.46 -16.48
C LEU A 1071 38.00 -34.54 -17.53
N PRO A 1072 37.80 -34.35 -18.87
CA PRO A 1072 36.71 -33.71 -19.64
C PRO A 1072 36.19 -34.62 -20.81
N PHE A 1073 35.64 -34.01 -21.88
CA PHE A 1073 35.21 -34.55 -23.19
C PHE A 1073 33.78 -35.13 -23.29
N GLY A 1074 33.30 -35.21 -24.55
CA GLY A 1074 31.99 -35.74 -24.94
C GLY A 1074 31.86 -35.88 -26.45
N SER A 1075 30.61 -35.76 -26.95
CA SER A 1075 30.16 -35.86 -28.35
C SER A 1075 29.99 -37.27 -28.95
N GLN A 1076 28.89 -37.42 -29.71
CA GLN A 1076 28.61 -38.43 -30.74
C GLN A 1076 28.42 -39.91 -30.25
N HIS A 1077 27.58 -40.74 -30.88
CA HIS A 1077 26.67 -40.53 -32.03
C HIS A 1077 25.50 -41.53 -32.00
N LEU A 1078 24.30 -41.09 -32.40
CA LEU A 1078 23.50 -41.86 -33.37
C LEU A 1078 22.56 -40.89 -34.13
N VAL A 1079 22.45 -41.10 -35.45
CA VAL A 1079 21.79 -40.18 -36.40
C VAL A 1079 21.10 -40.99 -37.49
N SER A 1080 19.86 -40.63 -37.85
CA SER A 1080 19.31 -40.62 -39.23
C SER A 1080 17.78 -40.61 -39.22
N LEU A 1081 17.08 -40.14 -40.27
CA LEU A 1081 17.28 -38.94 -41.09
C LEU A 1081 15.94 -38.62 -41.80
N GLY A 1082 15.63 -37.34 -42.07
CA GLY A 1082 14.41 -36.98 -42.80
C GLY A 1082 14.23 -35.47 -42.96
N ARG A 1083 14.98 -34.84 -43.88
CA ARG A 1083 15.02 -33.38 -44.10
C ARG A 1083 14.47 -32.98 -45.48
N LEU A 1084 14.18 -31.67 -45.59
CA LEU A 1084 13.89 -30.86 -46.80
C LEU A 1084 12.44 -30.96 -47.31
N LEU A 1085 11.84 -29.88 -47.84
CA LEU A 1085 12.40 -28.74 -48.60
C LEU A 1085 11.99 -27.33 -48.10
N ARG A 1086 12.61 -26.29 -48.68
CA ARG A 1086 12.10 -24.90 -48.76
C ARG A 1086 11.62 -24.65 -50.20
N GLY A 1087 10.65 -23.76 -50.46
CA GLY A 1087 10.28 -23.38 -51.82
C GLY A 1087 9.07 -22.43 -51.92
N GLU A 1088 9.22 -21.38 -52.70
CA GLU A 1088 8.37 -20.19 -52.79
C GLU A 1088 7.04 -20.36 -53.58
N SER A 1089 5.98 -19.71 -53.07
CA SER A 1089 5.03 -18.89 -53.84
C SER A 1089 3.91 -19.50 -54.72
N THR A 1090 2.88 -18.65 -54.90
CA THR A 1090 1.78 -18.67 -55.90
C THR A 1090 0.57 -19.62 -55.72
N SER A 1091 -0.59 -18.97 -55.80
CA SER A 1091 -1.99 -19.39 -56.01
C SER A 1091 -2.25 -20.61 -56.93
N ALA A 1092 -3.39 -21.30 -56.89
CA ALA A 1092 -4.76 -20.95 -56.43
C ALA A 1092 -5.53 -22.22 -55.90
N LEU A 1093 -6.84 -22.29 -55.62
CA LEU A 1093 -8.03 -21.51 -55.99
C LEU A 1093 -9.22 -21.78 -55.02
N GLU A 1094 -9.99 -20.75 -54.65
CA GLU A 1094 -11.36 -20.72 -54.06
C GLU A 1094 -11.94 -21.89 -53.22
N ARG A 1095 -12.18 -21.63 -51.92
CA ARG A 1095 -13.50 -21.09 -51.47
C ARG A 1095 -13.45 -20.59 -50.02
N ALA A 1096 -14.21 -19.53 -49.71
CA ALA A 1096 -14.25 -18.91 -48.39
C ALA A 1096 -15.64 -18.37 -48.05
N LEU A 1097 -15.99 -18.33 -46.75
CA LEU A 1097 -16.64 -17.17 -46.13
C LEU A 1097 -16.60 -17.27 -44.59
N VAL A 1098 -16.55 -16.10 -43.95
CA VAL A 1098 -16.46 -15.91 -42.49
C VAL A 1098 -17.84 -15.60 -41.92
N PHE A 1099 -18.14 -16.08 -40.72
CA PHE A 1099 -19.22 -15.52 -39.89
C PHE A 1099 -18.64 -14.73 -38.71
N ARG A 1100 -18.88 -13.41 -38.70
CA ARG A 1100 -18.69 -12.55 -37.53
C ARG A 1100 -19.96 -12.54 -36.69
N SER A 1101 -19.81 -12.24 -35.40
CA SER A 1101 -20.91 -12.01 -34.48
C SER A 1101 -21.68 -10.72 -34.82
N ALA A 1102 -23.00 -10.73 -34.63
CA ALA A 1102 -23.86 -9.57 -34.73
C ALA A 1102 -24.55 -9.29 -33.39
N ARG A 1103 -24.31 -8.11 -32.81
CA ARG A 1103 -25.18 -7.56 -31.75
C ARG A 1103 -26.44 -7.01 -32.43
N VAL A 1104 -27.61 -7.28 -31.85
CA VAL A 1104 -28.84 -6.53 -32.13
C VAL A 1104 -29.27 -5.85 -30.83
N GLY A 1105 -29.41 -4.53 -30.87
CA GLY A 1105 -29.99 -3.75 -29.77
C GLY A 1105 -31.47 -3.52 -30.00
N LEU A 1106 -32.25 -3.40 -28.92
CA LEU A 1106 -33.66 -3.00 -28.95
C LEU A 1106 -33.91 -1.88 -27.94
N ARG A 1107 -34.68 -0.86 -28.35
CA ARG A 1107 -35.21 0.20 -27.49
C ARG A 1107 -36.55 0.69 -28.05
N SER A 1108 -37.35 1.29 -27.17
CA SER A 1108 -38.68 1.90 -27.38
C SER A 1108 -39.86 0.92 -27.54
N GLY A 1109 -41.04 1.35 -27.06
CA GLY A 1109 -42.28 0.57 -27.01
C GLY A 1109 -42.87 0.50 -25.59
N ARG A 1110 -43.71 1.48 -25.20
CA ARG A 1110 -44.61 1.37 -24.04
C ARG A 1110 -45.96 0.81 -24.51
N THR A 1111 -46.59 -0.09 -23.75
CA THR A 1111 -48.04 -0.03 -23.40
C THR A 1111 -48.38 -1.00 -22.27
N GLU A 1112 -49.61 -0.90 -21.76
CA GLU A 1112 -50.07 -1.36 -20.45
C GLU A 1112 -50.79 -2.73 -20.44
N ASN A 1113 -51.25 -3.10 -19.24
CA ASN A 1113 -52.40 -3.96 -18.91
C ASN A 1113 -52.28 -5.49 -18.75
N GLN A 1114 -52.43 -5.91 -17.49
CA GLN A 1114 -53.40 -6.89 -16.97
C GLN A 1114 -53.49 -8.31 -17.60
N GLY A 1115 -52.87 -9.29 -16.92
CA GLY A 1115 -53.61 -10.12 -15.95
C GLY A 1115 -54.20 -11.49 -16.37
N TRP A 1116 -54.68 -12.20 -15.33
CA TRP A 1116 -55.58 -13.37 -15.33
C TRP A 1116 -55.10 -14.78 -15.79
N LEU A 1117 -54.78 -15.58 -14.77
CA LEU A 1117 -55.29 -16.94 -14.48
C LEU A 1117 -54.96 -18.18 -15.35
N HIS A 1118 -54.39 -19.18 -14.65
CA HIS A 1118 -54.86 -20.58 -14.52
C HIS A 1118 -55.21 -21.45 -15.76
N GLN A 1119 -54.40 -22.51 -15.93
CA GLN A 1119 -54.78 -23.92 -15.65
C GLN A 1119 -55.91 -24.59 -16.49
N VAL A 1120 -55.62 -25.72 -17.16
CA VAL A 1120 -56.25 -27.06 -16.95
C VAL A 1120 -55.89 -28.09 -18.05
N VAL A 1121 -55.15 -29.12 -17.64
CA VAL A 1121 -55.22 -30.57 -17.95
C VAL A 1121 -56.13 -31.10 -19.10
N ARG A 1122 -55.58 -31.91 -20.04
CA ARG A 1122 -55.95 -33.36 -20.24
C ARG A 1122 -55.14 -34.16 -21.29
N ARG A 1123 -55.09 -35.49 -21.02
CA ARG A 1123 -54.42 -36.65 -21.67
C ARG A 1123 -55.36 -37.34 -22.72
N PRO A 1124 -55.11 -38.57 -23.28
CA PRO A 1124 -53.90 -39.18 -23.92
C PRO A 1124 -54.16 -40.09 -25.19
N ALA A 1125 -53.09 -40.44 -25.93
CA ALA A 1125 -52.88 -41.71 -26.69
C ALA A 1125 -51.36 -41.92 -26.99
N LYS A 1126 -50.67 -43.08 -27.12
CA LYS A 1126 -50.89 -44.56 -26.93
C LYS A 1126 -50.95 -45.43 -28.23
N ILE A 1127 -50.26 -46.61 -28.20
CA ILE A 1127 -50.19 -47.73 -29.21
C ILE A 1127 -49.22 -47.46 -30.41
N SER A 1128 -48.28 -48.35 -30.84
CA SER A 1128 -47.75 -49.65 -30.30
C SER A 1128 -46.36 -50.07 -30.85
N LYS A 1129 -45.76 -51.08 -30.19
CA LYS A 1129 -44.46 -51.78 -30.45
C LYS A 1129 -44.26 -52.39 -31.87
N HIS A 1130 -43.00 -52.48 -32.30
CA HIS A 1130 -42.17 -53.68 -32.65
C HIS A 1130 -40.72 -53.19 -32.90
N ALA A 1131 -39.62 -53.95 -32.81
CA ALA A 1131 -39.39 -55.39 -32.58
C ALA A 1131 -38.28 -55.65 -31.51
N LEU A 1132 -37.69 -56.85 -31.48
CA LEU A 1132 -36.73 -57.38 -30.47
C LEU A 1132 -35.72 -58.36 -31.13
N ALA A 1133 -34.80 -58.92 -30.33
CA ALA A 1133 -33.70 -59.87 -30.65
C ALA A 1133 -32.45 -59.27 -31.32
N ASP A 1134 -31.20 -59.69 -31.04
CA ASP A 1134 -30.56 -60.45 -29.92
C ASP A 1134 -29.02 -60.20 -30.00
N GLU A 1135 -28.05 -60.72 -29.22
CA GLU A 1135 -27.97 -61.83 -28.24
C GLU A 1135 -27.02 -61.50 -27.04
N VAL A 1136 -26.24 -62.45 -26.49
CA VAL A 1136 -25.45 -62.33 -25.22
C VAL A 1136 -24.07 -63.04 -25.32
N PHE A 1137 -23.21 -62.88 -24.28
CA PHE A 1137 -21.84 -63.42 -24.05
C PHE A 1137 -20.69 -62.63 -24.71
N LEU A 1138 -19.51 -62.48 -24.08
CA LEU A 1138 -18.80 -63.38 -23.17
C LEU A 1138 -18.06 -62.65 -22.02
N SER A 1139 -17.53 -63.37 -21.02
CA SER A 1139 -16.66 -62.80 -19.97
C SER A 1139 -15.55 -63.76 -19.53
N ARG A 1140 -14.51 -63.21 -18.87
CA ARG A 1140 -13.33 -63.87 -18.27
C ARG A 1140 -12.28 -64.45 -19.23
N LEU A 1141 -11.06 -63.92 -19.09
CA LEU A 1141 -9.87 -64.75 -18.88
C LEU A 1141 -9.05 -64.09 -17.77
N LEU A 1142 -8.43 -64.90 -16.90
CA LEU A 1142 -7.73 -64.47 -15.68
C LEU A 1142 -6.29 -65.00 -15.70
N GLY A 1143 -5.37 -64.23 -15.12
CA GLY A 1143 -4.07 -64.68 -14.65
C GLY A 1143 -2.87 -63.88 -15.18
N SER A 1144 -1.78 -63.73 -14.42
CA SER A 1144 -1.62 -64.00 -12.98
C SER A 1144 -0.28 -63.43 -12.48
N ALA A 1145 -0.30 -62.79 -11.31
CA ALA A 1145 0.82 -62.58 -10.39
C ALA A 1145 2.19 -62.15 -10.97
N MET A 1146 2.47 -60.86 -10.90
CA MET A 1146 3.52 -60.31 -10.02
C MET A 1146 3.16 -58.88 -9.60
#